data_AF-A0A2G5L5W4-F1
#
_entry.id   AF-A0A2G5L5W4-F1
#
_cell.length_a   1.000
_cell.length_b   1.000
_cell.length_c   1.000
_cell.angle_alpha   90.00
_cell.angle_beta   90.00
_cell.angle_gamma   90.00
#
_symmetry.space_group_name_H-M   'P 1'
#
loop_
_entity.id
_entity.type
_entity.pdbx_description
1 polymer ?
#
loop_
_entity_poly.entity_id
_entity_poly.type
_entity_poly.pdbx_seq_one_letter_code
_entity_poly.pdbx_strand_id
1 'polypeptide(L)'
;MHYFIGSLGHFLIIAAFVSALVSAYGYFRSVQSTEIADKDSWMRFARIAFWVHGGSALGVVATLFTIINRGYFEYHYAYSHSSTVLPVYYQISAFWEGQEGSFLLWIFWNAILGFVLIRTNKFWEAPVMAIFAIVQGFLLSMILGVVLFNLKIGSSPFILLRDAMDAPIFKTSPDFIPEDGSGLNPLLQNYWMVIHPPTLFLGFATTLIPFAYCIAGLWLGKFKEWIRPALPWSLFSAVVLGVGILMGGYWAYETLNFGGYWNWDPVENAVYVPWLVLIAAIHTMIAFKKSTTALKSAIILAVSAFLLIVYSTFLTRSGILGDSSVHSFTDLGLSGQLLVYLLAFVLGTLFLIIRSWKKLESDEQEVSTYSREFWIFMGATVLCLMGFQVIIPTSIPVWNALVGLVGIDSNMAPPVDQVEYYTQYQLWGGVLIALLSGTGQFFWWNKMDKTKLKDALLLPIVLTLAITAAIIILFKVQNITYILVLTAGTYSIIANAKILLDRWKTNINLSGGAISHIGIAMMLLGVLFSSGYSKIVSLNQTGLVWSKEFPDEVNQKNLLLFQNEDRQMGEYSLNYKGTRKRIEGFPSYVNIHDINQINETQAIAAVDLSSDEEVVFHQGDTLTLITPETSYFEIAYTKGETSFDLYPTVQINEKMNMTVFSPDIKRKLGFDLYTHVRTFPDPDQETDWSETEIITTQLDEPFFVNDFVATLEKVQRVTELDGLTLGEGDVAIKADIRVKGSDRDYLAEPYYIIKNNQAGLLSDIIHDLGVKLTITEIDPKSNSFKIGVNKTQKDWVILEAVEKPMINILWIGTLVMVIGFIIAITRRYGEFVKMKAKGLE
;
A
#
# COMPACT_ATOMS: atom_id res chain seq x y z
N MET A 1 29.05 -7.32 18.55
CA MET A 1 28.93 -8.28 17.43
C MET A 1 28.24 -9.55 17.92
N HIS A 2 27.00 -9.76 17.50
CA HIS A 2 26.13 -10.85 17.95
C HIS A 2 26.17 -12.04 16.98
N TYR A 3 27.35 -12.57 16.64
CA TYR A 3 27.49 -13.57 15.57
C TYR A 3 26.60 -14.82 15.70
N PHE A 4 26.37 -15.32 16.93
CA PHE A 4 25.60 -16.54 17.17
C PHE A 4 24.20 -16.49 16.56
N ILE A 5 23.48 -15.37 16.68
CA ILE A 5 22.08 -15.29 16.23
C ILE A 5 21.99 -15.36 14.70
N GLY A 6 22.90 -14.69 13.99
CA GLY A 6 22.98 -14.79 12.53
C GLY A 6 23.46 -16.16 12.05
N SER A 7 24.45 -16.77 12.72
CA SER A 7 24.89 -18.14 12.40
C SER A 7 23.79 -19.16 12.64
N LEU A 8 23.02 -19.03 13.72
CA LEU A 8 21.84 -19.86 13.99
C LEU A 8 20.78 -19.67 12.91
N GLY A 9 20.47 -18.42 12.56
CA GLY A 9 19.53 -18.09 11.49
C GLY A 9 19.93 -18.73 10.15
N HIS A 10 21.19 -18.59 9.76
CA HIS A 10 21.70 -19.19 8.52
C HIS A 10 21.69 -20.73 8.55
N PHE A 11 22.06 -21.34 9.69
CA PHE A 11 21.93 -22.79 9.88
C PHE A 11 20.48 -23.25 9.71
N LEU A 12 19.52 -22.51 10.27
CA LEU A 12 18.09 -22.82 10.15
C LEU A 12 17.59 -22.69 8.70
N ILE A 13 18.12 -21.76 7.90
CA ILE A 13 17.84 -21.69 6.45
C ILE A 13 18.31 -22.98 5.76
N ILE A 14 19.55 -23.42 6.02
CA ILE A 14 20.09 -24.66 5.43
C ILE A 14 19.27 -25.87 5.87
N ALA A 15 18.95 -25.97 7.16
CA ALA A 15 18.12 -27.04 7.70
C ALA A 15 16.73 -27.06 7.06
N ALA A 16 16.10 -25.89 6.89
CA ALA A 16 14.81 -25.75 6.23
C ALA A 16 14.87 -26.15 4.74
N PHE A 17 15.93 -25.77 4.02
CA PHE A 17 16.18 -26.13 2.63
C PHE A 17 16.33 -27.65 2.44
N VAL A 18 17.24 -28.26 3.19
CA VAL A 18 17.52 -29.70 3.09
C VAL A 18 16.28 -30.52 3.47
N SER A 19 15.63 -30.16 4.57
CA SER A 19 14.43 -30.89 5.03
C SER A 19 13.23 -30.73 4.09
N ALA A 20 13.08 -29.59 3.39
CA ALA A 20 12.08 -29.45 2.34
C ALA A 20 12.33 -30.42 1.17
N LEU A 21 13.57 -30.54 0.70
CA LEU A 21 13.91 -31.48 -0.39
C LEU A 21 13.76 -32.94 0.05
N VAL A 22 14.17 -33.27 1.28
CA VAL A 22 13.98 -34.61 1.87
C VAL A 22 12.49 -34.93 2.02
N SER A 23 11.67 -33.96 2.43
CA SER A 23 10.21 -34.11 2.48
C SER A 23 9.62 -34.36 1.10
N ALA A 24 10.03 -33.59 0.08
CA ALA A 24 9.59 -33.77 -1.29
C ALA A 24 9.91 -35.19 -1.80
N TYR A 25 11.13 -35.65 -1.58
CA TYR A 25 11.57 -36.99 -1.94
C TYR A 25 10.79 -38.08 -1.19
N GLY A 26 10.62 -37.94 0.13
CA GLY A 26 9.87 -38.89 0.94
C GLY A 26 8.42 -39.03 0.49
N TYR A 27 7.74 -37.91 0.22
CA TYR A 27 6.38 -37.92 -0.31
C TYR A 27 6.32 -38.54 -1.72
N PHE A 28 7.28 -38.24 -2.58
CA PHE A 28 7.41 -38.87 -3.89
C PHE A 28 7.55 -40.40 -3.80
N ARG A 29 8.42 -40.88 -2.91
CA ARG A 29 8.62 -42.33 -2.66
C ARG A 29 7.36 -42.97 -2.08
N SER A 30 6.63 -42.29 -1.20
CA SER A 30 5.35 -42.76 -0.68
C SER A 30 4.32 -42.98 -1.80
N VAL A 31 4.27 -42.08 -2.80
CA VAL A 31 3.37 -42.23 -3.95
C VAL A 31 3.78 -43.39 -4.87
N GLN A 32 5.08 -43.64 -5.04
CA GLN A 32 5.59 -44.73 -5.89
C GLN A 32 5.55 -46.11 -5.24
N SER A 33 5.45 -46.19 -3.91
CA SER A 33 5.49 -47.46 -3.17
C SER A 33 4.21 -48.27 -3.38
N THR A 34 4.37 -49.55 -3.69
CA THR A 34 3.25 -50.49 -3.90
C THR A 34 2.79 -51.15 -2.61
N GLU A 35 3.69 -51.37 -1.65
CA GLU A 35 3.37 -51.96 -0.35
C GLU A 35 2.84 -50.91 0.64
N ILE A 36 1.81 -51.28 1.41
CA ILE A 36 1.16 -50.37 2.37
C ILE A 36 2.13 -49.96 3.48
N ALA A 37 2.95 -50.90 3.98
CA ALA A 37 3.91 -50.64 5.05
C ALA A 37 4.98 -49.61 4.60
N ASP A 38 5.50 -49.77 3.40
CA ASP A 38 6.47 -48.84 2.80
C ASP A 38 5.86 -47.46 2.57
N LYS A 39 4.64 -47.42 2.01
CA LYS A 39 3.89 -46.17 1.80
C LYS A 39 3.74 -45.38 3.10
N ASP A 40 3.32 -46.06 4.17
CA ASP A 40 3.14 -45.44 5.48
C ASP A 40 4.46 -45.01 6.12
N SER A 41 5.53 -45.80 5.96
CA SER A 41 6.88 -45.46 6.43
C SER A 41 7.41 -44.19 5.76
N TRP A 42 7.40 -44.15 4.42
CA TRP A 42 7.80 -42.97 3.64
C TRP A 42 6.94 -41.75 3.94
N MET A 43 5.62 -41.93 4.14
CA MET A 43 4.72 -40.84 4.51
C MET A 43 5.04 -40.27 5.90
N ARG A 44 5.32 -41.11 6.90
CA ARG A 44 5.74 -40.65 8.23
C ARG A 44 7.08 -39.91 8.17
N PHE A 45 8.04 -40.46 7.44
CA PHE A 45 9.35 -39.83 7.23
C PHE A 45 9.22 -38.46 6.57
N ALA A 46 8.43 -38.37 5.49
CA ALA A 46 8.17 -37.11 4.79
C ALA A 46 7.49 -36.07 5.68
N ARG A 47 6.48 -36.47 6.47
CA ARG A 47 5.86 -35.58 7.46
C ARG A 47 6.87 -35.03 8.45
N ILE A 48 7.71 -35.90 9.05
CA ILE A 48 8.74 -35.46 10.02
C ILE A 48 9.69 -34.46 9.37
N ALA A 49 10.16 -34.74 8.14
CA ALA A 49 11.00 -33.80 7.40
C ALA A 49 10.28 -32.45 7.15
N PHE A 50 8.98 -32.47 6.81
CA PHE A 50 8.19 -31.25 6.65
C PHE A 50 8.00 -30.48 7.97
N TRP A 51 7.82 -31.18 9.10
CA TRP A 51 7.77 -30.57 10.43
C TRP A 51 9.09 -29.89 10.80
N VAL A 52 10.23 -30.53 10.51
CA VAL A 52 11.55 -29.94 10.69
C VAL A 52 11.73 -28.72 9.78
N HIS A 53 11.28 -28.80 8.52
CA HIS A 53 11.30 -27.67 7.59
C HIS A 53 10.54 -26.47 8.14
N GLY A 54 9.26 -26.65 8.49
CA GLY A 54 8.45 -25.54 8.97
C GLY A 54 8.88 -25.01 10.34
N GLY A 55 9.36 -25.88 11.24
CA GLY A 55 9.96 -25.46 12.51
C GLY A 55 11.24 -24.64 12.30
N SER A 56 12.07 -25.04 11.34
CA SER A 56 13.29 -24.30 10.98
C SER A 56 12.95 -22.95 10.34
N ALA A 57 11.98 -22.91 9.43
CA ALA A 57 11.50 -21.66 8.82
C ALA A 57 10.96 -20.67 9.87
N LEU A 58 10.19 -21.14 10.85
CA LEU A 58 9.75 -20.31 11.99
C LEU A 58 10.93 -19.81 12.84
N GLY A 59 11.96 -20.64 13.00
CA GLY A 59 13.20 -20.23 13.65
C GLY A 59 13.94 -19.12 12.88
N VAL A 60 13.99 -19.19 11.55
CA VAL A 60 14.54 -18.12 10.70
C VAL A 60 13.77 -16.81 10.92
N VAL A 61 12.44 -16.85 10.90
CA VAL A 61 11.57 -15.69 11.20
C VAL A 61 11.91 -15.09 12.56
N ALA A 62 11.98 -15.92 13.61
CA ALA A 62 12.26 -15.47 14.97
C ALA A 62 13.66 -14.85 15.12
N THR A 63 14.68 -15.46 14.52
CA THR A 63 16.07 -14.93 14.57
C THR A 63 16.21 -13.61 13.83
N LEU A 64 15.65 -13.47 12.63
CA LEU A 64 15.69 -12.22 11.87
C LEU A 64 14.91 -11.10 12.55
N PHE A 65 13.70 -11.40 13.06
CA PHE A 65 12.92 -10.40 13.81
C PHE A 65 13.65 -9.95 15.09
N THR A 66 14.35 -10.86 15.77
CA THR A 66 15.16 -10.50 16.94
C THR A 66 16.32 -9.57 16.57
N ILE A 67 16.98 -9.80 15.44
CA ILE A 67 18.04 -8.93 14.91
C ILE A 67 17.51 -7.51 14.65
N ILE A 68 16.33 -7.39 14.02
CA ILE A 68 15.67 -6.11 13.73
C ILE A 68 15.26 -5.41 15.04
N ASN A 69 14.46 -6.07 15.87
CA ASN A 69 13.89 -5.49 17.09
C ASN A 69 14.96 -5.11 18.14
N ARG A 70 16.15 -5.72 18.10
CA ARG A 70 17.26 -5.39 19.01
C ARG A 70 18.22 -4.34 18.42
N GLY A 71 18.01 -3.88 17.19
CA GLY A 71 18.90 -2.92 16.53
C GLY A 71 20.31 -3.48 16.32
N TYR A 72 20.44 -4.75 15.92
CA TYR A 72 21.75 -5.33 15.62
C TYR A 72 22.23 -4.89 14.23
N PHE A 73 22.66 -3.63 14.13
CA PHE A 73 23.08 -2.98 12.90
C PHE A 73 24.41 -3.50 12.33
N GLU A 74 25.06 -4.46 12.99
CA GLU A 74 26.12 -5.26 12.36
C GLU A 74 25.58 -6.16 11.23
N TYR A 75 24.27 -6.40 11.16
CA TYR A 75 23.62 -7.13 10.07
C TYR A 75 23.08 -6.15 9.03
N HIS A 76 23.41 -6.39 7.75
CA HIS A 76 23.00 -5.53 6.64
C HIS A 76 21.47 -5.33 6.59
N TYR A 77 20.70 -6.39 6.84
CA TYR A 77 19.24 -6.31 6.80
C TYR A 77 18.66 -5.35 7.86
N ALA A 78 19.15 -5.42 9.11
CA ALA A 78 18.67 -4.51 10.15
C ALA A 78 19.11 -3.07 9.90
N TYR A 79 20.35 -2.87 9.45
CA TYR A 79 20.87 -1.55 9.10
C TYR A 79 20.07 -0.88 7.97
N SER A 80 19.75 -1.63 6.91
CA SER A 80 19.13 -1.06 5.71
C SER A 80 17.62 -0.83 5.85
N HIS A 81 16.94 -1.49 6.80
CA HIS A 81 15.47 -1.52 6.86
C HIS A 81 14.87 -1.08 8.20
N SER A 82 15.70 -0.76 9.21
CA SER A 82 15.24 -0.42 10.56
C SER A 82 16.04 0.72 11.18
N SER A 83 15.50 1.32 12.24
CA SER A 83 16.17 2.33 13.05
C SER A 83 15.72 2.21 14.51
N THR A 84 16.49 2.81 15.41
CA THR A 84 16.24 2.82 16.86
C THR A 84 14.95 3.53 17.26
N VAL A 85 14.51 4.49 16.44
CA VAL A 85 13.33 5.33 16.66
C VAL A 85 12.06 4.76 16.01
N LEU A 86 12.20 3.67 15.24
CA LEU A 86 11.09 3.07 14.49
C LEU A 86 10.12 2.36 15.44
N PRO A 87 8.82 2.71 15.46
CA PRO A 87 7.83 2.02 16.27
C PRO A 87 7.74 0.52 15.96
N VAL A 88 7.44 -0.31 16.97
CA VAL A 88 7.46 -1.79 16.85
C VAL A 88 6.60 -2.31 15.68
N TYR A 89 5.44 -1.70 15.41
CA TYR A 89 4.61 -2.14 14.28
C TYR A 89 5.25 -1.89 12.91
N TYR A 90 6.09 -0.86 12.77
CA TYR A 90 6.91 -0.65 11.56
C TYR A 90 8.18 -1.51 11.58
N GLN A 91 8.72 -1.89 12.74
CA GLN A 91 9.76 -2.93 12.83
C GLN A 91 9.23 -4.29 12.34
N ILE A 92 7.95 -4.60 12.61
CA ILE A 92 7.29 -5.78 12.02
C ILE A 92 7.23 -5.64 10.49
N SER A 93 6.87 -4.47 9.95
CA SER A 93 6.90 -4.23 8.50
C SER A 93 8.29 -4.36 7.88
N ALA A 94 9.33 -3.90 8.57
CA ALA A 94 10.72 -4.00 8.14
C ALA A 94 11.15 -5.45 7.89
N PHE A 95 10.51 -6.44 8.54
CA PHE A 95 10.81 -7.86 8.35
C PHE A 95 10.52 -8.37 6.92
N TRP A 96 9.55 -7.79 6.21
CA TRP A 96 9.15 -8.26 4.87
C TRP A 96 9.28 -7.22 3.77
N GLU A 97 9.71 -6.02 4.11
CA GLU A 97 9.95 -4.94 3.15
C GLU A 97 11.08 -5.33 2.17
N GLY A 98 12.23 -5.76 2.69
CA GLY A 98 13.35 -6.22 1.88
C GLY A 98 13.10 -7.52 1.11
N GLN A 99 13.95 -7.81 0.13
CA GLN A 99 13.77 -8.95 -0.78
C GLN A 99 13.81 -10.31 -0.09
N GLU A 100 14.78 -10.54 0.78
CA GLU A 100 14.90 -11.77 1.56
C GLU A 100 13.68 -11.97 2.48
N GLY A 101 13.25 -10.89 3.12
CA GLY A 101 12.08 -10.87 4.01
C GLY A 101 10.78 -11.25 3.30
N SER A 102 10.57 -10.74 2.09
CA SER A 102 9.39 -11.09 1.29
C SER A 102 9.33 -12.57 0.87
N PHE A 103 10.47 -13.16 0.51
CA PHE A 103 10.57 -14.60 0.26
C PHE A 103 10.28 -15.39 1.54
N LEU A 104 10.80 -14.92 2.68
CA LEU A 104 10.57 -15.54 3.98
C LEU A 104 9.09 -15.48 4.39
N LEU A 105 8.39 -14.38 4.10
CA LEU A 105 6.94 -14.26 4.30
C LEU A 105 6.16 -15.27 3.44
N TRP A 106 6.59 -15.51 2.20
CA TRP A 106 6.00 -16.54 1.34
C TRP A 106 6.27 -17.96 1.86
N ILE A 107 7.51 -18.24 2.29
CA ILE A 107 7.90 -19.51 2.92
C ILE A 107 7.07 -19.75 4.19
N PHE A 108 6.93 -18.74 5.04
CA PHE A 108 6.15 -18.79 6.27
C PHE A 108 4.70 -19.22 5.98
N TRP A 109 4.00 -18.53 5.08
CA TRP A 109 2.62 -18.87 4.77
C TRP A 109 2.48 -20.26 4.17
N ASN A 110 3.39 -20.64 3.29
CA ASN A 110 3.40 -21.98 2.75
C ASN A 110 3.63 -23.03 3.85
N ALA A 111 4.58 -22.86 4.76
CA ALA A 111 4.81 -23.80 5.86
C ALA A 111 3.55 -24.01 6.70
N ILE A 112 2.85 -22.91 7.06
CA ILE A 112 1.57 -22.97 7.79
C ILE A 112 0.50 -23.72 6.98
N LEU A 113 0.34 -23.40 5.69
CA LEU A 113 -0.63 -24.07 4.82
C LEU A 113 -0.29 -25.56 4.62
N GLY A 114 0.99 -25.91 4.55
CA GLY A 114 1.45 -27.30 4.48
C GLY A 114 1.06 -28.10 5.72
N PHE A 115 1.20 -27.52 6.92
CA PHE A 115 0.73 -28.16 8.17
C PHE A 115 -0.78 -28.42 8.19
N VAL A 116 -1.56 -27.53 7.59
CA VAL A 116 -3.01 -27.70 7.39
C VAL A 116 -3.29 -28.79 6.35
N LEU A 117 -2.59 -28.78 5.21
CA LEU A 117 -2.81 -29.73 4.11
C LEU A 117 -2.50 -31.18 4.50
N ILE A 118 -1.45 -31.41 5.30
CA ILE A 118 -1.12 -32.75 5.85
C ILE A 118 -2.31 -33.38 6.58
N ARG A 119 -3.22 -32.57 7.16
CA ARG A 119 -4.40 -33.04 7.90
C ARG A 119 -5.70 -32.96 7.10
N THR A 120 -5.68 -32.39 5.90
CA THR A 120 -6.89 -32.04 5.16
C THR A 120 -7.48 -33.26 4.43
N ASN A 121 -6.68 -33.89 3.56
CA ASN A 121 -7.11 -35.04 2.75
C ASN A 121 -6.01 -36.11 2.68
N LYS A 122 -6.28 -37.32 3.21
CA LYS A 122 -5.31 -38.42 3.30
C LYS A 122 -4.92 -39.01 1.94
N PHE A 123 -5.84 -39.04 0.98
CA PHE A 123 -5.57 -39.58 -0.35
C PHE A 123 -4.62 -38.66 -1.12
N TRP A 124 -4.88 -37.35 -1.06
CA TRP A 124 -4.12 -36.35 -1.80
C TRP A 124 -2.87 -35.85 -1.09
N GLU A 125 -2.69 -36.17 0.19
CA GLU A 125 -1.57 -35.67 0.99
C GLU A 125 -0.22 -35.87 0.31
N ALA A 126 0.17 -37.11 0.04
CA ALA A 126 1.50 -37.40 -0.49
C ALA A 126 1.77 -36.71 -1.84
N PRO A 127 0.90 -36.80 -2.86
CA PRO A 127 1.20 -36.17 -4.14
C PRO A 127 1.17 -34.63 -4.08
N VAL A 128 0.27 -34.03 -3.29
CA VAL A 128 0.18 -32.56 -3.13
C VAL A 128 1.38 -32.04 -2.35
N MET A 129 1.73 -32.68 -1.23
CA MET A 129 2.84 -32.25 -0.38
C MET A 129 4.20 -32.44 -1.04
N ALA A 130 4.35 -33.40 -1.98
CA ALA A 130 5.56 -33.51 -2.80
C ALA A 130 5.79 -32.22 -3.62
N ILE A 131 4.76 -31.73 -4.31
CA ILE A 131 4.83 -30.49 -5.11
C ILE A 131 5.05 -29.29 -4.20
N PHE A 132 4.34 -29.24 -3.08
CA PHE A 132 4.44 -28.17 -2.10
C PHE A 132 5.86 -28.04 -1.53
N ALA A 133 6.48 -29.17 -1.17
CA ALA A 133 7.84 -29.22 -0.67
C ALA A 133 8.90 -28.88 -1.74
N ILE A 134 8.67 -29.20 -3.02
CA ILE A 134 9.54 -28.73 -4.12
C ILE A 134 9.52 -27.21 -4.23
N VAL A 135 8.34 -26.58 -4.14
CA VAL A 135 8.22 -25.12 -4.16
C VAL A 135 8.88 -24.50 -2.93
N GLN A 136 8.81 -25.14 -1.76
CA GLN A 136 9.56 -24.70 -0.58
C GLN A 136 11.08 -24.77 -0.80
N GLY A 137 11.59 -25.84 -1.41
CA GLY A 137 13.01 -25.94 -1.78
C GLY A 137 13.43 -24.79 -2.70
N PHE A 138 12.61 -24.43 -3.69
CA PHE A 138 12.83 -23.27 -4.54
C PHE A 138 12.86 -21.95 -3.75
N LEU A 139 11.87 -21.66 -2.93
CA LEU A 139 11.85 -20.39 -2.19
C LEU A 139 13.02 -20.29 -1.20
N LEU A 140 13.37 -21.39 -0.54
CA LEU A 140 14.51 -21.44 0.39
C LEU A 140 15.85 -21.27 -0.32
N SER A 141 15.99 -21.73 -1.56
CA SER A 141 17.22 -21.47 -2.33
C SER A 141 17.39 -19.99 -2.67
N MET A 142 16.30 -19.19 -2.71
CA MET A 142 16.37 -17.74 -2.91
C MET A 142 16.99 -17.01 -1.72
N ILE A 143 16.89 -17.57 -0.51
CA ILE A 143 17.44 -16.99 0.72
C ILE A 143 18.65 -17.74 1.29
N LEU A 144 19.16 -18.72 0.54
CA LEU A 144 20.22 -19.61 1.01
C LEU A 144 21.55 -18.87 1.25
N GLY A 145 21.91 -17.94 0.36
CA GLY A 145 23.10 -17.09 0.51
C GLY A 145 24.42 -17.86 0.50
N VAL A 146 24.51 -18.92 -0.30
CA VAL A 146 25.73 -19.73 -0.44
C VAL A 146 26.39 -19.43 -1.78
N VAL A 147 27.71 -19.20 -1.75
CA VAL A 147 28.53 -19.02 -2.95
C VAL A 147 29.33 -20.29 -3.19
N LEU A 148 29.06 -20.98 -4.31
CA LEU A 148 29.81 -22.16 -4.74
C LEU A 148 30.62 -21.80 -5.99
N PHE A 149 31.95 -21.81 -5.87
CA PHE A 149 32.85 -21.30 -6.91
C PHE A 149 32.53 -19.83 -7.23
N ASN A 150 31.98 -19.56 -8.42
CA ASN A 150 31.56 -18.22 -8.86
C ASN A 150 30.03 -18.10 -8.97
N LEU A 151 29.27 -19.10 -8.51
CA LEU A 151 27.81 -19.08 -8.55
C LEU A 151 27.25 -18.73 -7.17
N LYS A 152 26.60 -17.57 -7.07
CA LYS A 152 25.82 -17.17 -5.90
C LYS A 152 24.44 -17.82 -5.98
N ILE A 153 24.05 -18.55 -4.94
CA ILE A 153 22.72 -19.17 -4.80
C ILE A 153 22.00 -18.48 -3.64
N GLY A 154 21.01 -17.66 -3.98
CA GLY A 154 20.24 -16.88 -3.01
C GLY A 154 21.03 -15.74 -2.32
N SER A 155 20.31 -14.97 -1.52
CA SER A 155 20.87 -13.91 -0.65
C SER A 155 20.41 -14.16 0.78
N SER A 156 21.33 -14.29 1.72
CA SER A 156 20.96 -14.57 3.12
C SER A 156 20.60 -13.27 3.84
N PRO A 157 19.49 -13.20 4.61
CA PRO A 157 19.17 -12.02 5.42
C PRO A 157 20.13 -11.82 6.60
N PHE A 158 21.04 -12.78 6.84
CA PHE A 158 22.00 -12.76 7.94
C PHE A 158 23.42 -12.32 7.52
N ILE A 159 23.56 -11.74 6.32
CA ILE A 159 24.83 -11.16 5.87
C ILE A 159 25.22 -10.00 6.79
N LEU A 160 26.48 -9.96 7.21
CA LEU A 160 27.01 -8.86 8.01
C LEU A 160 27.22 -7.62 7.13
N LEU A 161 27.02 -6.44 7.71
CA LEU A 161 27.16 -5.16 7.03
C LEU A 161 28.53 -5.00 6.36
N ARG A 162 29.60 -5.40 7.05
CA ARG A 162 30.97 -5.38 6.52
C ARG A 162 31.21 -6.28 5.32
N ASP A 163 30.40 -7.34 5.16
CA ASP A 163 30.51 -8.30 4.06
C ASP A 163 29.61 -7.89 2.88
N ALA A 164 28.57 -7.09 3.14
CA ALA A 164 27.66 -6.56 2.13
C ALA A 164 28.17 -5.26 1.47
N MET A 165 28.92 -4.43 2.20
CA MET A 165 29.33 -3.10 1.75
C MET A 165 30.86 -2.96 1.70
N ASP A 166 31.40 -2.57 0.52
CA ASP A 166 32.81 -2.17 0.39
C ASP A 166 33.00 -0.71 0.81
N ALA A 167 32.86 -0.43 2.11
CA ALA A 167 33.04 0.91 2.67
C ALA A 167 34.44 1.08 3.29
N PRO A 168 35.11 2.25 3.13
CA PRO A 168 36.43 2.51 3.71
C PRO A 168 36.51 2.28 5.23
N ILE A 169 35.42 2.52 5.95
CA ILE A 169 35.33 2.33 7.40
C ILE A 169 35.59 0.87 7.82
N PHE A 170 35.18 -0.12 7.02
CA PHE A 170 35.43 -1.53 7.33
C PHE A 170 36.85 -1.97 7.02
N LYS A 171 37.59 -1.20 6.20
CA LYS A 171 39.03 -1.42 5.95
C LYS A 171 39.88 -0.92 7.12
N THR A 172 39.45 0.15 7.79
CA THR A 172 40.15 0.75 8.95
C THR A 172 39.66 0.22 10.28
N SER A 173 38.37 -0.08 10.40
CA SER A 173 37.69 -0.60 11.61
C SER A 173 36.76 -1.76 11.25
N PRO A 174 37.28 -3.00 11.09
CA PRO A 174 36.49 -4.16 10.64
C PRO A 174 35.33 -4.58 11.57
N ASP A 175 35.36 -4.13 12.82
CA ASP A 175 34.34 -4.39 13.83
C ASP A 175 33.48 -3.15 14.14
N PHE A 176 33.51 -2.14 13.27
CA PHE A 176 32.63 -0.98 13.37
C PHE A 176 31.15 -1.42 13.26
N ILE A 177 30.32 -0.88 14.16
CA ILE A 177 28.87 -1.08 14.15
C ILE A 177 28.24 0.32 14.16
N PRO A 178 27.37 0.65 13.18
CA PRO A 178 26.61 1.88 13.20
C PRO A 178 25.75 2.00 14.46
N GLU A 179 25.63 3.21 15.02
CA GLU A 179 24.77 3.47 16.19
C GLU A 179 23.27 3.35 15.83
N ASP A 180 22.93 3.60 14.57
CA ASP A 180 21.57 3.52 14.04
C ASP A 180 21.56 3.00 12.59
N GLY A 181 20.39 2.53 12.15
CA GLY A 181 20.14 2.16 10.76
C GLY A 181 19.54 3.29 9.93
N SER A 182 19.32 3.01 8.64
CA SER A 182 18.71 3.93 7.68
C SER A 182 17.21 4.15 7.95
N GLY A 183 16.56 3.27 8.71
CA GLY A 183 15.12 3.29 8.94
C GLY A 183 14.32 2.58 7.85
N LEU A 184 13.01 2.53 8.04
CA LEU A 184 12.08 2.11 6.98
C LEU A 184 11.91 3.25 5.98
N ASN A 185 11.79 2.93 4.69
CA ASN A 185 11.43 3.92 3.67
C ASN A 185 10.20 4.72 4.14
N PRO A 186 10.24 6.07 4.15
CA PRO A 186 9.13 6.88 4.67
C PRO A 186 7.78 6.55 4.03
N LEU A 187 7.73 6.27 2.72
CA LEU A 187 6.51 5.85 2.01
C LEU A 187 5.84 4.61 2.63
N LEU A 188 6.64 3.76 3.28
CA LEU A 188 6.22 2.49 3.86
C LEU A 188 5.85 2.61 5.34
N GLN A 189 6.07 3.78 5.96
CA GLN A 189 5.64 4.08 7.33
C GLN A 189 4.14 4.39 7.38
N ASN A 190 3.34 3.40 7.02
CA ASN A 190 1.90 3.45 7.12
C ASN A 190 1.34 2.10 7.61
N TYR A 191 0.22 2.13 8.34
CA TYR A 191 -0.41 0.93 8.88
C TYR A 191 -0.77 -0.12 7.80
N TRP A 192 -1.10 0.29 6.58
CA TRP A 192 -1.35 -0.65 5.48
C TRP A 192 -0.13 -1.51 5.15
N MET A 193 1.09 -0.98 5.26
CA MET A 193 2.31 -1.76 5.08
C MET A 193 2.42 -2.93 6.09
N VAL A 194 1.78 -2.80 7.25
CA VAL A 194 1.77 -3.84 8.29
C VAL A 194 0.86 -5.01 7.90
N ILE A 195 -0.24 -4.76 7.20
CA ILE A 195 -1.31 -5.76 6.98
C ILE A 195 -1.48 -6.20 5.53
N HIS A 196 -1.16 -5.34 4.57
CA HIS A 196 -1.33 -5.60 3.14
C HIS A 196 -0.36 -6.67 2.62
N PRO A 197 0.99 -6.55 2.77
CA PRO A 197 1.91 -7.55 2.27
C PRO A 197 1.66 -8.95 2.85
N PRO A 198 1.44 -9.15 4.17
CA PRO A 198 1.07 -10.47 4.71
C PRO A 198 -0.18 -11.06 4.06
N THR A 199 -1.20 -10.24 3.78
CA THR A 199 -2.43 -10.69 3.12
C THR A 199 -2.18 -11.05 1.65
N LEU A 200 -1.44 -10.23 0.92
CA LEU A 200 -1.10 -10.47 -0.48
C LEU A 200 -0.27 -11.75 -0.66
N PHE A 201 0.75 -11.94 0.18
CA PHE A 201 1.59 -13.13 0.16
C PHE A 201 0.86 -14.39 0.63
N LEU A 202 -0.14 -14.28 1.52
CA LEU A 202 -1.06 -15.39 1.78
C LEU A 202 -1.86 -15.74 0.51
N GLY A 203 -2.29 -14.73 -0.25
CA GLY A 203 -2.90 -14.91 -1.58
C GLY A 203 -1.97 -15.70 -2.52
N PHE A 204 -0.70 -15.31 -2.62
CA PHE A 204 0.31 -16.01 -3.43
C PHE A 204 0.47 -17.46 -2.96
N ALA A 205 0.68 -17.67 -1.66
CA ALA A 205 0.87 -18.99 -1.05
C ALA A 205 -0.32 -19.91 -1.29
N THR A 206 -1.55 -19.41 -1.17
CA THR A 206 -2.73 -20.25 -1.35
C THR A 206 -2.95 -20.67 -2.80
N THR A 207 -2.52 -19.88 -3.81
CA THR A 207 -2.62 -20.26 -5.23
C THR A 207 -1.84 -21.53 -5.57
N LEU A 208 -0.80 -21.86 -4.78
CA LEU A 208 -0.05 -23.11 -4.89
C LEU A 208 -0.95 -24.34 -4.63
N ILE A 209 -2.00 -24.20 -3.83
CA ILE A 209 -2.86 -25.32 -3.44
C ILE A 209 -3.66 -25.87 -4.62
N PRO A 210 -4.49 -25.10 -5.35
CA PRO A 210 -5.19 -25.60 -6.52
C PRO A 210 -4.23 -26.06 -7.63
N PHE A 211 -3.08 -25.39 -7.78
CA PHE A 211 -2.01 -25.85 -8.67
C PHE A 211 -1.50 -27.24 -8.28
N ALA A 212 -1.16 -27.45 -7.02
CA ALA A 212 -0.61 -28.72 -6.53
C ALA A 212 -1.63 -29.86 -6.65
N TYR A 213 -2.91 -29.62 -6.37
CA TYR A 213 -3.97 -30.60 -6.66
C TYR A 213 -4.06 -30.93 -8.15
N CYS A 214 -4.02 -29.93 -9.03
CA CYS A 214 -4.08 -30.12 -10.48
C CYS A 214 -2.90 -30.97 -10.97
N ILE A 215 -1.67 -30.61 -10.58
CA ILE A 215 -0.46 -31.35 -10.97
C ILE A 215 -0.43 -32.75 -10.36
N ALA A 216 -0.88 -32.93 -9.11
CA ALA A 216 -1.07 -34.24 -8.50
C ALA A 216 -2.09 -35.10 -9.27
N GLY A 217 -3.19 -34.49 -9.73
CA GLY A 217 -4.20 -35.16 -10.56
C GLY A 217 -3.63 -35.63 -11.89
N LEU A 218 -2.87 -34.78 -12.59
CA LEU A 218 -2.18 -35.13 -13.83
C LEU A 218 -1.12 -36.22 -13.62
N TRP A 219 -0.38 -36.15 -12.51
CA TRP A 219 0.63 -37.14 -12.15
C TRP A 219 -0.01 -38.53 -11.92
N LEU A 220 -1.06 -38.59 -11.12
CA LEU A 220 -1.77 -39.84 -10.77
C LEU A 220 -2.73 -40.35 -11.87
N GLY A 221 -3.00 -39.56 -12.91
CA GLY A 221 -4.04 -39.86 -13.89
C GLY A 221 -5.48 -39.70 -13.38
N LYS A 222 -5.65 -38.94 -12.29
CA LYS A 222 -6.92 -38.60 -11.64
C LYS A 222 -7.41 -37.24 -12.11
N PHE A 223 -7.77 -37.17 -13.39
CA PHE A 223 -7.99 -35.91 -14.11
C PHE A 223 -9.22 -35.12 -13.65
N LYS A 224 -10.23 -35.79 -13.08
CA LYS A 224 -11.51 -35.16 -12.69
C LYS A 224 -11.56 -34.90 -11.18
N GLU A 225 -10.90 -35.76 -10.43
CA GLU A 225 -11.03 -35.88 -8.98
C GLU A 225 -10.31 -34.75 -8.23
N TRP A 226 -9.29 -34.12 -8.83
CA TRP A 226 -8.54 -33.03 -8.20
C TRP A 226 -9.36 -31.75 -8.04
N ILE A 227 -10.34 -31.48 -8.92
CA ILE A 227 -11.15 -30.26 -8.91
C ILE A 227 -11.86 -30.09 -7.59
N ARG A 228 -12.35 -31.19 -7.06
CA ARG A 228 -13.22 -31.19 -5.89
C ARG A 228 -12.52 -30.70 -4.61
N PRO A 229 -11.37 -31.27 -4.20
CA PRO A 229 -10.62 -30.72 -3.08
C PRO A 229 -9.98 -29.36 -3.42
N ALA A 230 -9.67 -29.07 -4.69
CA ALA A 230 -9.09 -27.78 -5.09
C ALA A 230 -10.07 -26.61 -5.03
N LEU A 231 -11.36 -26.80 -5.37
CA LEU A 231 -12.31 -25.71 -5.58
C LEU A 231 -12.53 -24.80 -4.34
N PRO A 232 -12.69 -25.32 -3.10
CA PRO A 232 -12.76 -24.46 -1.91
C PRO A 232 -11.49 -23.62 -1.72
N TRP A 233 -10.32 -24.19 -2.02
CA TRP A 233 -9.05 -23.48 -1.96
C TRP A 233 -8.92 -22.45 -3.06
N SER A 234 -9.37 -22.72 -4.29
CA SER A 234 -9.41 -21.72 -5.37
C SER A 234 -10.24 -20.50 -4.98
N LEU A 235 -11.41 -20.71 -4.37
CA LEU A 235 -12.26 -19.62 -3.87
C LEU A 235 -11.58 -18.83 -2.74
N PHE A 236 -10.93 -19.54 -1.81
CA PHE A 236 -10.16 -18.91 -0.73
C PHE A 236 -9.00 -18.07 -1.29
N SER A 237 -8.25 -18.61 -2.25
CA SER A 237 -7.18 -17.89 -2.95
C SER A 237 -7.69 -16.65 -3.66
N ALA A 238 -8.83 -16.74 -4.35
CA ALA A 238 -9.40 -15.60 -5.06
C ALA A 238 -9.82 -14.47 -4.12
N VAL A 239 -10.45 -14.78 -2.98
CA VAL A 239 -10.84 -13.73 -2.03
C VAL A 239 -9.65 -13.15 -1.30
N VAL A 240 -8.68 -13.96 -0.86
CA VAL A 240 -7.49 -13.46 -0.15
C VAL A 240 -6.60 -12.63 -1.07
N LEU A 241 -6.31 -13.13 -2.27
CA LEU A 241 -5.54 -12.38 -3.27
C LEU A 241 -6.27 -11.09 -3.67
N GLY A 242 -7.59 -11.16 -3.90
CA GLY A 242 -8.40 -9.99 -4.22
C GLY A 242 -8.42 -8.94 -3.11
N VAL A 243 -8.56 -9.37 -1.84
CA VAL A 243 -8.47 -8.47 -0.68
C VAL A 243 -7.08 -7.88 -0.56
N GLY A 244 -6.02 -8.67 -0.76
CA GLY A 244 -4.65 -8.17 -0.81
C GLY A 244 -4.49 -7.05 -1.84
N ILE A 245 -4.92 -7.29 -3.08
CA ILE A 245 -4.90 -6.28 -4.17
C ILE A 245 -5.68 -5.02 -3.77
N LEU A 246 -6.89 -5.16 -3.21
CA LEU A 246 -7.74 -4.03 -2.83
C LEU A 246 -7.21 -3.26 -1.62
N MET A 247 -6.56 -3.91 -0.68
CA MET A 247 -5.85 -3.25 0.42
C MET A 247 -4.68 -2.42 -0.10
N GLY A 248 -3.95 -2.91 -1.11
CA GLY A 248 -2.90 -2.13 -1.78
C GLY A 248 -3.49 -0.90 -2.47
N GLY A 249 -4.62 -1.06 -3.17
CA GLY A 249 -5.32 0.06 -3.77
C GLY A 249 -5.87 1.07 -2.76
N TYR A 250 -6.38 0.61 -1.60
CA TYR A 250 -6.81 1.50 -0.52
C TYR A 250 -5.63 2.20 0.16
N TRP A 251 -4.50 1.53 0.28
CA TRP A 251 -3.26 2.14 0.76
C TRP A 251 -2.80 3.26 -0.19
N ALA A 252 -2.77 2.99 -1.50
CA ALA A 252 -2.47 4.00 -2.51
C ALA A 252 -3.45 5.17 -2.48
N TYR A 253 -4.72 4.88 -2.21
CA TYR A 253 -5.74 5.90 -2.00
C TYR A 253 -5.45 6.79 -0.79
N GLU A 254 -4.94 6.25 0.32
CA GLU A 254 -4.65 7.01 1.54
C GLU A 254 -3.32 7.76 1.51
N THR A 255 -2.24 7.17 1.01
CA THR A 255 -0.88 7.69 1.30
C THR A 255 -0.05 8.09 0.11
N LEU A 256 -0.56 8.04 -1.11
CA LEU A 256 0.29 8.18 -2.29
C LEU A 256 -0.10 9.33 -3.21
N ASN A 257 0.92 9.90 -3.83
CA ASN A 257 0.85 10.98 -4.83
C ASN A 257 0.34 10.49 -6.21
N PHE A 258 -0.15 9.25 -6.32
CA PHE A 258 -0.57 8.60 -7.58
C PHE A 258 -1.94 9.06 -8.10
N GLY A 259 -2.60 10.00 -7.43
CA GLY A 259 -3.86 10.57 -7.91
C GLY A 259 -5.05 9.62 -7.89
N GLY A 260 -4.98 8.45 -7.22
CA GLY A 260 -6.07 7.47 -7.17
C GLY A 260 -5.80 6.20 -6.34
N TYR A 261 -6.78 5.30 -6.32
CA TYR A 261 -6.74 3.99 -5.61
C TYR A 261 -6.12 2.86 -6.46
N TRP A 262 -5.73 3.15 -7.69
CA TRP A 262 -5.07 2.21 -8.59
C TRP A 262 -4.21 3.01 -9.54
N ASN A 263 -2.94 2.61 -9.67
CA ASN A 263 -2.10 3.12 -10.73
C ASN A 263 -1.84 1.98 -11.71
N TRP A 264 -1.64 2.28 -12.99
CA TRP A 264 -1.28 1.24 -13.96
C TRP A 264 0.20 0.85 -13.88
N ASP A 265 0.71 0.75 -12.66
CA ASP A 265 2.07 0.37 -12.32
C ASP A 265 2.32 -1.11 -12.66
N PRO A 266 3.48 -1.46 -13.24
CA PRO A 266 3.81 -2.83 -13.61
C PRO A 266 3.70 -3.88 -12.49
N VAL A 267 4.00 -3.51 -11.24
CA VAL A 267 3.92 -4.44 -10.10
C VAL A 267 2.48 -4.66 -9.66
N GLU A 268 1.65 -3.62 -9.63
CA GLU A 268 0.20 -3.74 -9.40
C GLU A 268 -0.47 -4.57 -10.51
N ASN A 269 -0.10 -4.33 -11.76
CA ASN A 269 -0.55 -5.10 -12.93
C ASN A 269 -0.18 -6.59 -12.81
N ALA A 270 1.04 -6.88 -12.34
CA ALA A 270 1.53 -8.24 -12.21
C ALA A 270 0.71 -9.07 -11.23
N VAL A 271 0.09 -8.49 -10.20
CA VAL A 271 -0.78 -9.23 -9.26
C VAL A 271 -2.25 -9.29 -9.71
N TYR A 272 -2.70 -8.33 -10.51
CA TYR A 272 -4.06 -8.30 -11.07
C TYR A 272 -4.31 -9.44 -12.09
N VAL A 273 -3.37 -9.69 -12.98
CA VAL A 273 -3.50 -10.72 -14.04
C VAL A 273 -3.73 -12.14 -13.50
N PRO A 274 -2.91 -12.68 -12.56
CA PRO A 274 -3.16 -14.01 -11.99
C PRO A 274 -4.51 -14.09 -11.27
N TRP A 275 -4.99 -12.99 -10.67
CA TRP A 275 -6.32 -12.96 -10.05
C TRP A 275 -7.44 -13.16 -11.09
N LEU A 276 -7.40 -12.45 -12.22
CA LEU A 276 -8.37 -12.64 -13.31
C LEU A 276 -8.39 -14.09 -13.82
N VAL A 277 -7.20 -14.66 -14.04
CA VAL A 277 -7.05 -16.05 -14.51
C VAL A 277 -7.55 -17.04 -13.47
N LEU A 278 -7.33 -16.79 -12.18
CA LEU A 278 -7.88 -17.60 -11.08
C LEU A 278 -9.41 -17.53 -11.02
N ILE A 279 -10.01 -16.36 -11.22
CA ILE A 279 -11.48 -16.23 -11.33
C ILE A 279 -12.00 -17.05 -12.52
N ALA A 280 -11.34 -16.99 -13.67
CA ALA A 280 -11.69 -17.81 -14.83
C ALA A 280 -11.54 -19.33 -14.53
N ALA A 281 -10.49 -19.73 -13.79
CA ALA A 281 -10.27 -21.10 -13.35
C ALA A 281 -11.42 -21.61 -12.46
N ILE A 282 -11.88 -20.80 -11.50
CA ILE A 282 -13.01 -21.15 -10.62
C ILE A 282 -14.27 -21.43 -11.43
N HIS A 283 -14.58 -20.57 -12.41
CA HIS A 283 -15.79 -20.73 -13.22
C HIS A 283 -15.73 -21.98 -14.11
N THR A 284 -14.57 -22.27 -14.70
CA THR A 284 -14.38 -23.49 -15.52
C THR A 284 -14.37 -24.77 -14.67
N MET A 285 -13.81 -24.74 -13.45
CA MET A 285 -13.93 -25.84 -12.47
C MET A 285 -15.38 -26.15 -12.10
N ILE A 286 -16.21 -25.10 -11.96
CA ILE A 286 -17.64 -25.24 -11.65
C ILE A 286 -18.40 -25.82 -12.85
N ALA A 287 -18.08 -25.38 -14.08
CA ALA A 287 -18.72 -25.84 -15.31
C ALA A 287 -18.36 -27.30 -15.67
N PHE A 288 -17.18 -27.78 -15.28
CA PHE A 288 -16.70 -29.13 -15.59
C PHE A 288 -17.70 -30.26 -15.23
N LYS A 289 -18.54 -30.09 -14.19
CA LYS A 289 -19.53 -31.11 -13.81
C LYS A 289 -20.46 -31.57 -14.96
N LYS A 290 -20.54 -30.78 -16.04
CA LYS A 290 -21.39 -31.04 -17.21
C LYS A 290 -20.64 -31.01 -18.55
N SER A 291 -19.36 -30.63 -18.59
CA SER A 291 -18.56 -30.56 -19.82
C SER A 291 -17.11 -30.99 -19.58
N THR A 292 -16.62 -31.91 -20.42
CA THR A 292 -15.22 -32.32 -20.42
C THR A 292 -14.32 -31.27 -21.06
N THR A 293 -14.83 -30.45 -21.98
CA THR A 293 -14.09 -29.29 -22.52
C THR A 293 -13.76 -28.28 -21.41
N ALA A 294 -14.70 -28.02 -20.49
CA ALA A 294 -14.45 -27.18 -19.33
C ALA A 294 -13.37 -27.75 -18.38
N LEU A 295 -13.14 -29.08 -18.37
CA LEU A 295 -12.04 -29.70 -17.62
C LEU A 295 -10.68 -29.23 -18.13
N LYS A 296 -10.50 -29.24 -19.46
CA LYS A 296 -9.24 -28.84 -20.09
C LYS A 296 -8.93 -27.38 -19.79
N SER A 297 -9.94 -26.52 -19.90
CA SER A 297 -9.83 -25.11 -19.53
C SER A 297 -9.49 -24.94 -18.05
N ALA A 298 -10.14 -25.68 -17.15
CA ALA A 298 -9.84 -25.63 -15.71
C ALA A 298 -8.40 -26.04 -15.39
N ILE A 299 -7.86 -27.06 -16.07
CA ILE A 299 -6.46 -27.49 -15.92
C ILE A 299 -5.51 -26.37 -16.38
N ILE A 300 -5.72 -25.83 -17.58
CA ILE A 300 -4.87 -24.77 -18.13
C ILE A 300 -4.90 -23.54 -17.21
N LEU A 301 -6.08 -23.07 -16.85
CA LEU A 301 -6.23 -21.83 -16.07
C LEU A 301 -5.72 -21.98 -14.63
N ALA A 302 -5.91 -23.14 -13.99
CA ALA A 302 -5.36 -23.39 -12.65
C ALA A 302 -3.83 -23.43 -12.66
N VAL A 303 -3.22 -24.02 -13.70
CA VAL A 303 -1.77 -24.03 -13.87
C VAL A 303 -1.25 -22.62 -14.18
N SER A 304 -1.87 -21.92 -15.13
CA SER A 304 -1.51 -20.57 -15.51
C SER A 304 -1.60 -19.57 -14.35
N ALA A 305 -2.60 -19.68 -13.48
CA ALA A 305 -2.73 -18.78 -12.32
C ALA A 305 -1.49 -18.83 -11.41
N PHE A 306 -0.99 -20.01 -11.09
CA PHE A 306 0.22 -20.14 -10.27
C PHE A 306 1.50 -19.78 -11.03
N LEU A 307 1.62 -20.16 -12.31
CA LEU A 307 2.76 -19.76 -13.14
C LEU A 307 2.85 -18.24 -13.28
N LEU A 308 1.70 -17.56 -13.37
CA LEU A 308 1.63 -16.10 -13.36
C LEU A 308 2.08 -15.52 -12.03
N ILE A 309 1.79 -16.13 -10.87
CA ILE A 309 2.35 -15.68 -9.57
C ILE A 309 3.88 -15.80 -9.54
N VAL A 310 4.42 -16.91 -10.07
CA VAL A 310 5.89 -17.07 -10.21
C VAL A 310 6.45 -16.02 -11.18
N TYR A 311 5.73 -15.72 -12.26
CA TYR A 311 6.10 -14.67 -13.21
C TYR A 311 6.05 -13.27 -12.59
N SER A 312 5.03 -12.94 -11.79
CA SER A 312 4.93 -11.68 -11.06
C SER A 312 6.09 -11.53 -10.08
N THR A 313 6.53 -12.63 -9.46
CA THR A 313 7.73 -12.63 -8.61
C THR A 313 8.98 -12.36 -9.43
N PHE A 314 9.12 -12.97 -10.61
CA PHE A 314 10.23 -12.65 -11.53
C PHE A 314 10.22 -11.17 -11.93
N LEU A 315 9.08 -10.61 -12.33
CA LEU A 315 8.95 -9.20 -12.71
C LEU A 315 9.36 -8.26 -11.57
N THR A 316 8.87 -8.52 -10.36
CA THR A 316 9.08 -7.64 -9.19
C THR A 316 10.47 -7.76 -8.56
N ARG A 317 11.14 -8.92 -8.69
CA ARG A 317 12.34 -9.26 -7.90
C ARG A 317 13.61 -9.52 -8.74
N SER A 318 13.54 -9.41 -10.06
CA SER A 318 14.71 -9.58 -10.95
C SER A 318 15.44 -8.28 -11.28
N GLY A 319 14.94 -7.12 -10.82
CA GLY A 319 15.43 -5.81 -11.27
C GLY A 319 14.98 -5.38 -12.66
N ILE A 320 14.29 -6.24 -13.43
CA ILE A 320 13.90 -5.95 -14.82
C ILE A 320 12.91 -4.78 -14.96
N LEU A 321 12.20 -4.46 -13.87
CA LEU A 321 11.25 -3.35 -13.81
C LEU A 321 11.86 -2.07 -13.20
N GLY A 322 13.16 -2.03 -12.88
CA GLY A 322 13.82 -0.96 -12.13
C GLY A 322 13.52 0.46 -12.62
N ASP A 323 13.49 0.65 -13.94
CA ASP A 323 13.24 1.97 -14.56
C ASP A 323 11.75 2.27 -14.82
N SER A 324 10.86 1.31 -14.55
CA SER A 324 9.44 1.36 -14.95
C SER A 324 8.44 1.21 -13.81
N SER A 325 8.89 0.81 -12.63
CA SER A 325 8.05 0.67 -11.45
C SER A 325 8.76 1.11 -10.18
N VAL A 326 8.06 1.93 -9.42
CA VAL A 326 8.44 2.41 -8.09
C VAL A 326 8.37 1.32 -7.01
N HIS A 327 7.67 0.21 -7.28
CA HIS A 327 7.52 -0.93 -6.37
C HIS A 327 8.49 -2.08 -6.69
N SER A 328 9.35 -1.92 -7.69
CA SER A 328 10.30 -2.96 -8.09
C SER A 328 11.52 -3.01 -7.18
N PHE A 329 12.07 -4.21 -7.00
CA PHE A 329 13.28 -4.42 -6.22
C PHE A 329 14.51 -4.40 -7.11
N THR A 330 15.61 -3.90 -6.58
CA THR A 330 16.93 -3.97 -7.22
C THR A 330 17.39 -5.43 -7.35
N ASP A 331 18.17 -5.75 -8.39
CA ASP A 331 18.66 -7.12 -8.59
C ASP A 331 19.78 -7.44 -7.59
N LEU A 332 19.52 -8.38 -6.67
CA LEU A 332 20.52 -8.94 -5.76
C LEU A 332 21.46 -9.99 -6.41
N GLY A 333 21.49 -10.02 -7.75
CA GLY A 333 22.15 -11.05 -8.56
C GLY A 333 21.35 -12.35 -8.64
N LEU A 334 20.01 -12.25 -8.50
CA LEU A 334 19.09 -13.39 -8.40
C LEU A 334 18.22 -13.55 -9.65
N SER A 335 18.25 -12.59 -10.58
CA SER A 335 17.48 -12.60 -11.83
C SER A 335 17.62 -13.91 -12.63
N GLY A 336 18.85 -14.38 -12.85
CA GLY A 336 19.12 -15.64 -13.56
C GLY A 336 18.56 -16.87 -12.84
N GLN A 337 18.67 -16.91 -11.51
CA GLN A 337 18.10 -17.98 -10.68
C GLN A 337 16.56 -18.00 -10.80
N LEU A 338 15.90 -16.84 -10.68
CA LEU A 338 14.45 -16.71 -10.86
C LEU A 338 13.99 -17.17 -12.26
N LEU A 339 14.73 -16.82 -13.31
CA LEU A 339 14.42 -17.23 -14.68
C LEU A 339 14.48 -18.75 -14.84
N VAL A 340 15.53 -19.41 -14.32
CA VAL A 340 15.66 -20.87 -14.35
C VAL A 340 14.47 -21.54 -13.67
N TYR A 341 14.02 -21.00 -12.54
CA TYR A 341 12.88 -21.56 -11.82
C TYR A 341 11.56 -21.34 -12.54
N LEU A 342 11.31 -20.15 -13.08
CA LEU A 342 10.15 -19.88 -13.91
C LEU A 342 10.08 -20.89 -15.07
N LEU A 343 11.17 -21.07 -15.81
CA LEU A 343 11.26 -22.01 -16.92
C LEU A 343 11.08 -23.47 -16.46
N ALA A 344 11.65 -23.86 -15.31
CA ALA A 344 11.49 -25.21 -14.78
C ALA A 344 10.02 -25.56 -14.48
N PHE A 345 9.27 -24.65 -13.83
CA PHE A 345 7.85 -24.86 -13.57
C PHE A 345 7.00 -24.82 -14.85
N VAL A 346 7.29 -23.89 -15.76
CA VAL A 346 6.60 -23.82 -17.06
C VAL A 346 6.80 -25.12 -17.85
N LEU A 347 8.05 -25.52 -18.08
CA LEU A 347 8.37 -26.71 -18.88
C LEU A 347 7.89 -28.00 -18.20
N GLY A 348 8.06 -28.13 -16.88
CA GLY A 348 7.63 -29.31 -16.13
C GLY A 348 6.11 -29.51 -16.17
N THR A 349 5.34 -28.43 -16.01
CA THR A 349 3.87 -28.52 -16.08
C THR A 349 3.36 -28.72 -17.50
N LEU A 350 3.95 -28.05 -18.49
CA LEU A 350 3.63 -28.28 -19.91
C LEU A 350 3.87 -29.73 -20.30
N PHE A 351 4.99 -30.32 -19.88
CA PHE A 351 5.27 -31.73 -20.11
C PHE A 351 4.16 -32.64 -19.53
N LEU A 352 3.73 -32.40 -18.28
CA LEU A 352 2.67 -33.18 -17.65
C LEU A 352 1.31 -33.02 -18.34
N ILE A 353 0.97 -31.81 -18.79
CA ILE A 353 -0.24 -31.54 -19.55
C ILE A 353 -0.21 -32.25 -20.89
N ILE A 354 0.87 -32.09 -21.68
CA ILE A 354 1.04 -32.71 -23.01
C ILE A 354 0.96 -34.23 -22.90
N ARG A 355 1.67 -34.83 -21.94
CA ARG A 355 1.64 -36.28 -21.67
C ARG A 355 0.23 -36.78 -21.33
N SER A 356 -0.55 -35.97 -20.62
CA SER A 356 -1.90 -36.32 -20.18
C SER A 356 -2.98 -35.98 -21.21
N TRP A 357 -2.68 -35.13 -22.20
CA TRP A 357 -3.68 -34.51 -23.07
C TRP A 357 -4.56 -35.50 -23.82
N LYS A 358 -3.96 -36.56 -24.38
CA LYS A 358 -4.69 -37.61 -25.11
C LYS A 358 -5.61 -38.45 -24.23
N LYS A 359 -5.42 -38.43 -22.91
CA LYS A 359 -6.24 -39.16 -21.93
C LYS A 359 -7.42 -38.35 -21.43
N LEU A 360 -7.47 -37.05 -21.75
CA LEU A 360 -8.59 -36.18 -21.44
C LEU A 360 -9.66 -36.34 -22.53
N GLU A 361 -10.83 -36.85 -22.13
CA GLU A 361 -12.02 -36.88 -22.97
C GLU A 361 -12.33 -35.48 -23.53
N SER A 362 -12.89 -35.42 -24.74
CA SER A 362 -13.29 -34.19 -25.40
C SER A 362 -14.75 -34.33 -25.80
N ASP A 363 -15.57 -33.30 -25.57
CA ASP A 363 -16.96 -33.29 -26.03
C ASP A 363 -16.97 -33.03 -27.55
N GLU A 364 -17.61 -33.89 -28.35
CA GLU A 364 -17.72 -33.71 -29.81
C GLU A 364 -18.85 -32.74 -30.23
N GLN A 365 -19.73 -32.37 -29.29
CA GLN A 365 -20.88 -31.52 -29.57
C GLN A 365 -20.57 -30.04 -29.37
N GLU A 366 -20.97 -29.22 -30.35
CA GLU A 366 -20.89 -27.76 -30.23
C GLU A 366 -21.79 -27.24 -29.10
N VAL A 367 -21.24 -26.33 -28.31
CA VAL A 367 -21.91 -25.77 -27.14
C VAL A 367 -22.94 -24.75 -27.60
N SER A 368 -24.24 -25.01 -27.36
CA SER A 368 -25.32 -24.08 -27.68
C SER A 368 -25.16 -22.75 -26.91
N THR A 369 -25.48 -21.62 -27.56
CA THR A 369 -25.55 -20.29 -26.93
C THR A 369 -26.55 -20.22 -25.77
N TYR A 370 -27.52 -21.14 -25.71
CA TYR A 370 -28.50 -21.23 -24.63
C TYR A 370 -28.08 -22.18 -23.49
N SER A 371 -26.82 -22.61 -23.47
CA SER A 371 -26.25 -23.48 -22.44
C SER A 371 -25.53 -22.69 -21.34
N ARG A 372 -25.32 -23.32 -20.17
CA ARG A 372 -24.57 -22.71 -19.06
C ARG A 372 -23.10 -22.57 -19.39
N GLU A 373 -22.61 -23.60 -20.07
CA GLU A 373 -21.23 -23.81 -20.46
C GLU A 373 -20.76 -22.69 -21.38
N PHE A 374 -21.60 -22.27 -22.34
CA PHE A 374 -21.30 -21.14 -23.23
C PHE A 374 -21.05 -19.83 -22.47
N TRP A 375 -21.98 -19.42 -21.61
CA TRP A 375 -21.87 -18.14 -20.89
C TRP A 375 -20.72 -18.12 -19.89
N ILE A 376 -20.46 -19.26 -19.23
CA ILE A 376 -19.29 -19.41 -18.36
C ILE A 376 -18.00 -19.31 -19.17
N PHE A 377 -17.93 -19.98 -20.32
CA PHE A 377 -16.77 -19.94 -21.20
C PHE A 377 -16.50 -18.53 -21.75
N MET A 378 -17.55 -17.80 -22.17
CA MET A 378 -17.43 -16.41 -22.63
C MET A 378 -16.92 -15.50 -21.52
N GLY A 379 -17.44 -15.63 -20.29
CA GLY A 379 -16.95 -14.90 -19.13
C GLY A 379 -15.48 -15.18 -18.85
N ALA A 380 -15.09 -16.46 -18.81
CA ALA A 380 -13.70 -16.87 -18.61
C ALA A 380 -12.77 -16.33 -19.71
N THR A 381 -13.23 -16.34 -20.97
CA THR A 381 -12.48 -15.82 -22.12
C THR A 381 -12.25 -14.31 -21.98
N VAL A 382 -13.29 -13.53 -21.65
CA VAL A 382 -13.14 -12.08 -21.45
C VAL A 382 -12.16 -11.78 -20.30
N LEU A 383 -12.23 -12.49 -19.19
CA LEU A 383 -11.26 -12.34 -18.09
C LEU A 383 -9.82 -12.62 -18.54
N CYS A 384 -9.62 -13.67 -19.35
CA CYS A 384 -8.30 -13.99 -19.89
C CYS A 384 -7.81 -12.93 -20.89
N LEU A 385 -8.68 -12.39 -21.73
CA LEU A 385 -8.35 -11.31 -22.67
C LEU A 385 -7.99 -10.02 -21.92
N MET A 386 -8.71 -9.69 -20.85
CA MET A 386 -8.36 -8.58 -19.97
C MET A 386 -6.97 -8.77 -19.36
N GLY A 387 -6.66 -9.97 -18.85
CA GLY A 387 -5.33 -10.28 -18.32
C GLY A 387 -4.24 -10.23 -19.39
N PHE A 388 -4.52 -10.74 -20.60
CA PHE A 388 -3.59 -10.72 -21.73
C PHE A 388 -3.26 -9.30 -22.20
N GLN A 389 -4.28 -8.42 -22.27
CA GLN A 389 -4.09 -7.02 -22.62
C GLN A 389 -3.21 -6.29 -21.60
N VAL A 390 -3.32 -6.61 -20.31
CA VAL A 390 -2.49 -5.98 -19.26
C VAL A 390 -1.06 -6.52 -19.26
N ILE A 391 -0.90 -7.84 -19.41
CA ILE A 391 0.41 -8.48 -19.25
C ILE A 391 1.37 -8.17 -20.40
N ILE A 392 0.88 -8.00 -21.64
CA ILE A 392 1.75 -7.76 -22.80
C ILE A 392 2.58 -6.47 -22.64
N PRO A 393 1.97 -5.29 -22.41
CA PRO A 393 2.73 -4.05 -22.27
C PRO A 393 3.52 -4.02 -20.96
N THR A 394 2.98 -4.60 -19.88
CA THR A 394 3.69 -4.77 -18.60
C THR A 394 5.00 -5.57 -18.78
N SER A 395 5.04 -6.47 -19.76
CA SER A 395 6.20 -7.33 -20.05
C SER A 395 7.17 -6.75 -21.07
N ILE A 396 6.98 -5.51 -21.56
CA ILE A 396 7.89 -4.86 -22.52
C ILE A 396 9.36 -4.89 -22.08
N PRO A 397 9.71 -4.57 -20.82
CA PRO A 397 11.10 -4.70 -20.36
C PRO A 397 11.65 -6.13 -20.50
N VAL A 398 10.81 -7.14 -20.28
CA VAL A 398 11.16 -8.56 -20.48
C VAL A 398 11.40 -8.87 -21.95
N TRP A 399 10.55 -8.36 -22.85
CA TRP A 399 10.73 -8.55 -24.29
C TRP A 399 12.03 -7.93 -24.78
N ASN A 400 12.34 -6.71 -24.34
CA ASN A 400 13.60 -6.05 -24.68
C ASN A 400 14.80 -6.85 -24.19
N ALA A 401 14.78 -7.34 -22.94
CA ALA A 401 15.85 -8.18 -22.40
C ALA A 401 16.02 -9.48 -23.20
N LEU A 402 14.93 -10.16 -23.56
CA LEU A 402 14.98 -11.42 -24.32
C LEU A 402 15.53 -11.23 -25.74
N VAL A 403 15.18 -10.13 -26.40
CA VAL A 403 15.68 -9.80 -27.75
C VAL A 403 17.16 -9.39 -27.70
N GLY A 404 17.55 -8.65 -26.65
CA GLY A 404 18.94 -8.33 -26.33
C GLY A 404 19.82 -9.57 -26.13
N LEU A 405 19.29 -10.64 -25.52
CA LEU A 405 20.03 -11.92 -25.37
C LEU A 405 20.40 -12.57 -26.71
N VAL A 406 19.67 -12.27 -27.79
CA VAL A 406 19.94 -12.78 -29.14
C VAL A 406 20.80 -11.78 -29.95
N GLY A 407 21.28 -10.70 -29.30
CA GLY A 407 22.13 -9.68 -29.91
C GLY A 407 21.37 -8.67 -30.78
N ILE A 408 20.05 -8.53 -30.57
CA ILE A 408 19.22 -7.54 -31.26
C ILE A 408 18.86 -6.47 -30.23
N ASP A 409 19.20 -5.21 -30.51
CA ASP A 409 18.79 -4.09 -29.67
C ASP A 409 17.31 -3.76 -29.93
N SER A 410 16.46 -3.95 -28.91
CA SER A 410 15.04 -3.62 -28.95
C SER A 410 14.75 -2.43 -28.03
N ASN A 411 14.30 -1.32 -28.60
CA ASN A 411 13.89 -0.11 -27.89
C ASN A 411 12.36 0.03 -27.84
N MET A 412 11.63 -1.07 -27.64
CA MET A 412 10.19 -0.96 -27.43
C MET A 412 9.95 -0.21 -26.11
N ALA A 413 9.33 0.96 -26.19
CA ALA A 413 8.97 1.74 -25.03
C ALA A 413 7.59 1.30 -24.49
N PRO A 414 7.40 1.28 -23.16
CA PRO A 414 6.06 1.24 -22.57
C PRO A 414 5.17 2.39 -23.08
N PRO A 415 3.83 2.29 -22.95
CA PRO A 415 2.92 3.38 -23.31
C PRO A 415 3.28 4.69 -22.59
N VAL A 416 3.28 5.80 -23.34
CA VAL A 416 3.62 7.13 -22.80
C VAL A 416 2.61 7.57 -21.73
N ASP A 417 1.32 7.46 -22.04
CA ASP A 417 0.25 7.60 -21.04
C ASP A 417 -0.27 6.20 -20.68
N GLN A 418 0.26 5.66 -19.58
CA GLN A 418 -0.16 4.36 -19.07
C GLN A 418 -1.64 4.39 -18.65
N VAL A 419 -2.09 5.48 -18.02
CA VAL A 419 -3.45 5.57 -17.48
C VAL A 419 -4.47 5.53 -18.59
N GLU A 420 -4.30 6.36 -19.61
CA GLU A 420 -5.16 6.35 -20.79
C GLU A 420 -5.09 4.99 -21.50
N TYR A 421 -3.87 4.47 -21.71
CA TYR A 421 -3.66 3.24 -22.48
C TYR A 421 -4.39 2.04 -21.89
N TYR A 422 -4.28 1.77 -20.59
CA TYR A 422 -4.94 0.61 -20.01
C TYR A 422 -6.42 0.87 -19.75
N THR A 423 -6.80 2.06 -19.30
CA THR A 423 -8.19 2.40 -18.97
C THR A 423 -9.10 2.27 -20.18
N GLN A 424 -8.67 2.72 -21.37
CA GLN A 424 -9.50 2.63 -22.57
C GLN A 424 -9.91 1.18 -22.92
N TYR A 425 -9.04 0.19 -22.72
CA TYR A 425 -9.33 -1.21 -23.03
C TYR A 425 -10.05 -1.92 -21.88
N GLN A 426 -9.58 -1.70 -20.65
CA GLN A 426 -10.13 -2.37 -19.47
C GLN A 426 -11.57 -1.94 -19.18
N LEU A 427 -11.94 -0.72 -19.56
CA LEU A 427 -13.32 -0.25 -19.48
C LEU A 427 -14.27 -1.14 -20.32
N TRP A 428 -13.90 -1.49 -21.55
CA TRP A 428 -14.70 -2.38 -22.38
C TRP A 428 -14.75 -3.81 -21.82
N GLY A 429 -13.64 -4.28 -21.24
CA GLY A 429 -13.61 -5.52 -20.46
C GLY A 429 -14.62 -5.49 -19.30
N GLY A 430 -14.66 -4.39 -18.55
CA GLY A 430 -15.61 -4.15 -17.47
C GLY A 430 -17.07 -4.17 -17.93
N VAL A 431 -17.39 -3.51 -19.05
CA VAL A 431 -18.73 -3.55 -19.66
C VAL A 431 -19.13 -4.99 -20.01
N LEU A 432 -18.25 -5.73 -20.70
CA LEU A 432 -18.53 -7.11 -21.09
C LEU A 432 -18.72 -8.03 -19.88
N ILE A 433 -17.87 -7.92 -18.87
CA ILE A 433 -18.00 -8.71 -17.63
C ILE A 433 -19.27 -8.35 -16.86
N ALA A 434 -19.68 -7.08 -16.81
CA ALA A 434 -20.93 -6.70 -16.17
C ALA A 434 -22.14 -7.32 -16.89
N LEU A 435 -22.18 -7.27 -18.22
CA LEU A 435 -23.25 -7.89 -19.01
C LEU A 435 -23.26 -9.43 -18.88
N LEU A 436 -22.09 -10.06 -18.93
CA LEU A 436 -21.93 -11.51 -18.82
C LEU A 436 -22.27 -12.01 -17.41
N SER A 437 -21.85 -11.31 -16.36
CA SER A 437 -22.15 -11.67 -14.97
C SER A 437 -23.65 -11.54 -14.65
N GLY A 438 -24.31 -10.48 -15.11
CA GLY A 438 -25.76 -10.32 -14.97
C GLY A 438 -26.55 -11.40 -15.72
N THR A 439 -26.18 -11.67 -16.98
CA THR A 439 -26.91 -12.62 -17.84
C THR A 439 -26.62 -14.08 -17.50
N GLY A 440 -25.35 -14.42 -17.27
CA GLY A 440 -24.88 -15.79 -17.05
C GLY A 440 -25.49 -16.48 -15.83
N GLN A 441 -25.86 -15.71 -14.79
CA GLN A 441 -26.52 -16.26 -13.60
C GLN A 441 -27.92 -16.84 -13.90
N PHE A 442 -28.67 -16.25 -14.83
CA PHE A 442 -29.96 -16.83 -15.24
C PHE A 442 -29.79 -18.21 -15.87
N PHE A 443 -28.78 -18.35 -16.74
CA PHE A 443 -28.43 -19.64 -17.33
C PHE A 443 -27.95 -20.63 -16.28
N TRP A 444 -27.13 -20.20 -15.31
CA TRP A 444 -26.63 -21.06 -14.26
C TRP A 444 -27.73 -21.70 -13.40
N TRP A 445 -28.77 -20.93 -13.04
CA TRP A 445 -29.83 -21.44 -12.16
C TRP A 445 -30.95 -22.16 -12.92
N ASN A 446 -31.31 -21.69 -14.11
CA ASN A 446 -32.48 -22.18 -14.84
C ASN A 446 -32.08 -22.85 -16.16
N LYS A 447 -32.95 -23.69 -16.73
CA LYS A 447 -32.80 -24.11 -18.12
C LYS A 447 -33.48 -23.06 -18.99
N MET A 448 -32.70 -22.35 -19.78
CA MET A 448 -33.16 -21.19 -20.53
C MET A 448 -33.37 -21.53 -22.00
N ASP A 449 -34.42 -20.96 -22.57
CA ASP A 449 -34.69 -20.89 -24.01
C ASP A 449 -34.98 -19.42 -24.36
N LYS A 450 -35.20 -19.14 -25.65
CA LYS A 450 -35.38 -17.76 -26.13
C LYS A 450 -36.56 -17.04 -25.48
N THR A 451 -37.67 -17.73 -25.20
CA THR A 451 -38.86 -17.12 -24.59
C THR A 451 -38.65 -16.89 -23.10
N LYS A 452 -38.21 -17.90 -22.35
CA LYS A 452 -37.92 -17.75 -20.91
C LYS A 452 -36.85 -16.71 -20.62
N LEU A 453 -35.85 -16.59 -21.49
CA LEU A 453 -34.81 -15.56 -21.33
C LEU A 453 -35.38 -14.16 -21.49
N LYS A 454 -36.24 -13.93 -22.49
CA LYS A 454 -36.91 -12.64 -22.67
C LYS A 454 -37.76 -12.30 -21.44
N ASP A 455 -38.58 -13.25 -20.97
CA ASP A 455 -39.44 -13.03 -19.81
C ASP A 455 -38.62 -12.79 -18.52
N ALA A 456 -37.50 -13.49 -18.36
CA ALA A 456 -36.61 -13.32 -17.22
C ALA A 456 -35.86 -11.97 -17.24
N LEU A 457 -35.47 -11.48 -18.41
CA LEU A 457 -34.67 -10.26 -18.56
C LEU A 457 -35.50 -8.98 -18.73
N LEU A 458 -36.78 -9.08 -19.12
CA LEU A 458 -37.63 -7.91 -19.38
C LEU A 458 -37.64 -6.93 -18.20
N LEU A 459 -37.94 -7.43 -17.00
CA LEU A 459 -37.99 -6.58 -15.80
C LEU A 459 -36.61 -5.99 -15.45
N PRO A 460 -35.50 -6.78 -15.37
CA PRO A 460 -34.16 -6.23 -15.18
C PRO A 460 -33.79 -5.15 -16.19
N ILE A 461 -34.07 -5.34 -17.48
CA ILE A 461 -33.73 -4.38 -18.53
C ILE A 461 -34.52 -3.08 -18.35
N VAL A 462 -35.85 -3.16 -18.13
CA VAL A 462 -36.68 -1.97 -17.93
C VAL A 462 -36.23 -1.17 -16.71
N LEU A 463 -35.99 -1.85 -15.58
CA LEU A 463 -35.48 -1.19 -14.37
C LEU A 463 -34.09 -0.59 -14.60
N THR A 464 -33.21 -1.27 -15.34
CA THR A 464 -31.88 -0.76 -15.69
C THR A 464 -31.99 0.54 -16.46
N LEU A 465 -32.81 0.57 -17.51
CA LEU A 465 -32.96 1.75 -18.35
C LEU A 465 -33.57 2.92 -17.56
N ALA A 466 -34.57 2.65 -16.73
CA ALA A 466 -35.19 3.67 -15.88
C ALA A 466 -34.20 4.26 -14.86
N ILE A 467 -33.46 3.41 -14.14
CA ILE A 467 -32.50 3.84 -13.12
C ILE A 467 -31.30 4.54 -13.77
N THR A 468 -30.78 4.00 -14.88
CA THR A 468 -29.67 4.64 -15.61
C THR A 468 -30.08 6.00 -16.14
N ALA A 469 -31.28 6.14 -16.72
CA ALA A 469 -31.79 7.43 -17.18
C ALA A 469 -31.91 8.44 -16.02
N ALA A 470 -32.40 8.02 -14.85
CA ALA A 470 -32.45 8.86 -13.66
C ALA A 470 -31.05 9.32 -13.22
N ILE A 471 -30.07 8.41 -13.17
CA ILE A 471 -28.69 8.73 -12.81
C ILE A 471 -28.06 9.69 -13.83
N ILE A 472 -28.26 9.48 -15.13
CA ILE A 472 -27.77 10.37 -16.19
C ILE A 472 -28.29 11.80 -15.99
N ILE A 473 -29.57 11.96 -15.66
CA ILE A 473 -30.18 13.26 -15.43
C ILE A 473 -29.65 13.90 -14.14
N LEU A 474 -29.58 13.15 -13.04
CA LEU A 474 -29.17 13.65 -11.73
C LEU A 474 -27.68 14.05 -11.69
N PHE A 475 -26.81 13.23 -12.28
CA PHE A 475 -25.36 13.42 -12.25
C PHE A 475 -24.78 14.03 -13.53
N LYS A 476 -25.64 14.38 -14.51
CA LYS A 476 -25.28 14.98 -15.79
C LYS A 476 -24.19 14.19 -16.52
N VAL A 477 -24.39 12.87 -16.62
CA VAL A 477 -23.44 11.97 -17.28
C VAL A 477 -23.53 12.14 -18.80
N GLN A 478 -22.57 12.84 -19.41
CA GLN A 478 -22.60 13.18 -20.84
C GLN A 478 -21.71 12.28 -21.71
N ASN A 479 -20.65 11.68 -21.15
CA ASN A 479 -19.73 10.85 -21.90
C ASN A 479 -20.38 9.50 -22.25
N ILE A 480 -20.42 9.15 -23.55
CA ILE A 480 -21.05 7.92 -24.06
C ILE A 480 -20.43 6.67 -23.43
N THR A 481 -19.10 6.63 -23.31
CA THR A 481 -18.38 5.52 -22.71
C THR A 481 -18.80 5.33 -21.25
N TYR A 482 -18.97 6.42 -20.50
CA TYR A 482 -19.44 6.39 -19.11
C TYR A 482 -20.91 5.95 -19.00
N ILE A 483 -21.76 6.37 -19.93
CA ILE A 483 -23.16 5.91 -20.01
C ILE A 483 -23.22 4.38 -20.22
N LEU A 484 -22.35 3.82 -21.07
CA LEU A 484 -22.31 2.38 -21.32
C LEU A 484 -21.85 1.60 -20.08
N VAL A 485 -20.81 2.07 -19.39
CA VAL A 485 -20.37 1.47 -18.11
C VAL A 485 -21.46 1.55 -17.06
N LEU A 486 -22.08 2.73 -16.91
CA LEU A 486 -23.19 2.95 -15.98
C LEU A 486 -24.34 1.98 -16.25
N THR A 487 -24.75 1.86 -17.52
CA THR A 487 -25.85 0.98 -17.94
C THR A 487 -25.51 -0.49 -17.67
N ALA A 488 -24.31 -0.93 -18.04
CA ALA A 488 -23.89 -2.32 -17.86
C ALA A 488 -23.71 -2.69 -16.37
N GLY A 489 -23.10 -1.81 -15.58
CA GLY A 489 -22.97 -1.98 -14.13
C GLY A 489 -24.32 -2.02 -13.43
N THR A 490 -25.21 -1.07 -13.74
CA THR A 490 -26.59 -1.03 -13.21
C THR A 490 -27.36 -2.28 -13.60
N TYR A 491 -27.23 -2.75 -14.85
CA TYR A 491 -27.81 -4.01 -15.30
C TYR A 491 -27.34 -5.19 -14.46
N SER A 492 -26.03 -5.31 -14.25
CA SER A 492 -25.46 -6.41 -13.47
C SER A 492 -25.98 -6.40 -12.03
N ILE A 493 -26.07 -5.23 -11.38
CA ILE A 493 -26.66 -5.10 -10.04
C ILE A 493 -28.11 -5.60 -10.04
N ILE A 494 -28.95 -5.11 -10.95
CA ILE A 494 -30.40 -5.45 -10.96
C ILE A 494 -30.63 -6.91 -11.32
N ALA A 495 -29.91 -7.43 -12.32
CA ALA A 495 -29.97 -8.81 -12.75
C ALA A 495 -29.61 -9.77 -11.60
N ASN A 496 -28.48 -9.50 -10.93
CA ASN A 496 -28.05 -10.30 -9.80
C ASN A 496 -28.93 -10.11 -8.56
N ALA A 497 -29.49 -8.92 -8.33
CA ALA A 497 -30.45 -8.67 -7.25
C ALA A 497 -31.73 -9.49 -7.44
N LYS A 498 -32.22 -9.64 -8.68
CA LYS A 498 -33.35 -10.54 -8.98
C LYS A 498 -33.01 -11.99 -8.62
N ILE A 499 -31.86 -12.48 -9.05
CA ILE A 499 -31.39 -13.84 -8.72
C ILE A 499 -31.24 -14.01 -7.20
N LEU A 500 -30.67 -13.00 -6.52
CA LEU A 500 -30.52 -12.98 -5.06
C LEU A 500 -31.87 -13.14 -4.37
N LEU A 501 -32.88 -12.34 -4.74
CA LEU A 501 -34.23 -12.41 -4.16
C LEU A 501 -34.88 -13.77 -4.40
N ASP A 502 -34.72 -14.35 -5.59
CA ASP A 502 -35.24 -15.68 -5.91
C ASP A 502 -34.55 -16.78 -5.08
N ARG A 503 -33.24 -16.66 -4.83
CA ARG A 503 -32.48 -17.65 -4.05
C ARG A 503 -32.66 -17.47 -2.55
N TRP A 504 -32.79 -16.24 -2.06
CA TRP A 504 -33.03 -15.94 -0.65
C TRP A 504 -34.28 -16.66 -0.13
N LYS A 505 -35.35 -16.69 -0.94
CA LYS A 505 -36.60 -17.40 -0.62
C LYS A 505 -36.45 -18.91 -0.54
N THR A 506 -35.41 -19.50 -1.14
CA THR A 506 -35.21 -20.96 -1.20
C THR A 506 -34.12 -21.43 -0.25
N ASN A 507 -32.91 -20.88 -0.36
CA ASN A 507 -31.78 -21.14 0.52
C ASN A 507 -30.74 -20.03 0.38
N ILE A 508 -30.54 -19.26 1.46
CA ILE A 508 -29.58 -18.16 1.50
C ILE A 508 -28.14 -18.61 1.20
N ASN A 509 -27.76 -19.85 1.50
CA ASN A 509 -26.40 -20.32 1.21
C ASN A 509 -26.12 -20.45 -0.30
N LEU A 510 -27.16 -20.41 -1.14
CA LEU A 510 -27.02 -20.43 -2.60
C LEU A 510 -26.75 -19.05 -3.20
N SER A 511 -26.85 -17.97 -2.42
CA SER A 511 -26.79 -16.59 -2.93
C SER A 511 -25.38 -16.04 -3.15
N GLY A 512 -24.34 -16.70 -2.64
CA GLY A 512 -22.96 -16.17 -2.64
C GLY A 512 -22.48 -15.65 -4.00
N GLY A 513 -22.78 -16.37 -5.09
CA GLY A 513 -22.40 -15.93 -6.45
C GLY A 513 -23.10 -14.64 -6.90
N ALA A 514 -24.39 -14.48 -6.59
CA ALA A 514 -25.13 -13.27 -6.92
C ALA A 514 -24.63 -12.07 -6.11
N ILE A 515 -24.36 -12.27 -4.81
CA ILE A 515 -23.80 -11.23 -3.93
C ILE A 515 -22.41 -10.79 -4.43
N SER A 516 -21.53 -11.74 -4.78
CA SER A 516 -20.21 -11.41 -5.30
C SER A 516 -20.25 -10.57 -6.58
N HIS A 517 -21.14 -10.91 -7.52
CA HIS A 517 -21.29 -10.14 -8.75
C HIS A 517 -21.96 -8.77 -8.54
N ILE A 518 -22.88 -8.62 -7.59
CA ILE A 518 -23.39 -7.29 -7.18
C ILE A 518 -22.22 -6.43 -6.68
N GLY A 519 -21.35 -7.00 -5.83
CA GLY A 519 -20.18 -6.30 -5.32
C GLY A 519 -19.26 -5.80 -6.44
N ILE A 520 -18.91 -6.66 -7.40
CA ILE A 520 -18.11 -6.28 -8.59
C ILE A 520 -18.80 -5.17 -9.41
N ALA A 521 -20.11 -5.26 -9.61
CA ALA A 521 -20.84 -4.26 -10.37
C ALA A 521 -20.89 -2.90 -9.64
N MET A 522 -21.00 -2.90 -8.31
CA MET A 522 -20.85 -1.70 -7.49
C MET A 522 -19.43 -1.12 -7.58
N MET A 523 -18.40 -1.97 -7.53
CA MET A 523 -17.01 -1.52 -7.73
C MET A 523 -16.84 -0.80 -9.06
N LEU A 524 -17.38 -1.36 -10.16
CA LEU A 524 -17.32 -0.74 -11.48
C LEU A 524 -17.99 0.66 -11.52
N LEU A 525 -19.14 0.82 -10.86
CA LEU A 525 -19.80 2.13 -10.74
C LEU A 525 -19.03 3.10 -9.83
N GLY A 526 -18.46 2.62 -8.74
CA GLY A 526 -17.60 3.42 -7.87
C GLY A 526 -16.36 3.94 -8.60
N VAL A 527 -15.69 3.08 -9.37
CA VAL A 527 -14.57 3.44 -10.26
C VAL A 527 -14.98 4.50 -11.28
N LEU A 528 -16.13 4.30 -11.94
CA LEU A 528 -16.64 5.23 -12.95
C LEU A 528 -16.77 6.65 -12.41
N PHE A 529 -17.43 6.81 -11.25
CA PHE A 529 -17.63 8.14 -10.68
C PHE A 529 -16.36 8.71 -10.05
N SER A 530 -15.66 7.93 -9.22
CA SER A 530 -14.51 8.44 -8.47
C SER A 530 -13.29 8.78 -9.33
N SER A 531 -13.10 8.08 -10.45
CA SER A 531 -12.03 8.38 -11.40
C SER A 531 -12.52 9.27 -12.53
N GLY A 532 -13.67 8.96 -13.14
CA GLY A 532 -14.16 9.67 -14.32
C GLY A 532 -14.71 11.08 -14.06
N TYR A 533 -15.11 11.37 -12.81
CA TYR A 533 -15.64 12.67 -12.38
C TYR A 533 -14.83 13.29 -11.23
N SER A 534 -13.59 12.82 -11.02
CA SER A 534 -12.65 13.48 -10.11
C SER A 534 -12.42 14.92 -10.59
N LYS A 535 -12.44 15.89 -9.67
CA LYS A 535 -12.22 17.30 -10.02
C LYS A 535 -11.31 18.00 -9.02
N ILE A 536 -10.45 18.88 -9.53
CA ILE A 536 -9.64 19.77 -8.71
C ILE A 536 -10.52 20.93 -8.26
N VAL A 537 -10.58 21.17 -6.95
CA VAL A 537 -11.39 22.23 -6.34
C VAL A 537 -10.55 23.41 -5.86
N SER A 538 -9.22 23.25 -5.76
CA SER A 538 -8.22 24.29 -5.46
C SER A 538 -7.94 25.23 -6.65
N LEU A 539 -8.96 25.63 -7.38
CA LEU A 539 -8.79 26.52 -8.54
C LEU A 539 -8.33 27.91 -8.08
N ASN A 540 -7.14 28.30 -8.50
CA ASN A 540 -6.52 29.56 -8.13
C ASN A 540 -7.12 30.73 -8.92
N GLN A 541 -7.87 31.58 -8.20
CA GLN A 541 -8.47 32.79 -8.74
C GLN A 541 -7.82 34.07 -8.20
N THR A 542 -6.72 33.93 -7.45
CA THR A 542 -6.10 35.04 -6.71
C THR A 542 -5.11 35.86 -7.55
N GLY A 543 -4.61 35.28 -8.65
CA GLY A 543 -3.52 35.85 -9.45
C GLY A 543 -2.12 35.63 -8.87
N LEU A 544 -2.00 35.08 -7.66
CA LEU A 544 -0.73 34.66 -7.06
C LEU A 544 -0.36 33.28 -7.59
N VAL A 545 0.65 33.20 -8.46
CA VAL A 545 1.09 31.95 -9.08
C VAL A 545 2.15 31.26 -8.23
N TRP A 546 2.25 29.93 -8.31
CA TRP A 546 3.32 29.16 -7.68
C TRP A 546 4.67 29.55 -8.29
N SER A 547 4.79 29.49 -9.62
CA SER A 547 5.96 30.04 -10.33
C SER A 547 5.56 30.50 -11.71
N LYS A 548 6.13 31.62 -12.16
CA LYS A 548 5.95 32.12 -13.53
C LYS A 548 6.58 31.18 -14.58
N GLU A 549 7.45 30.26 -14.16
CA GLU A 549 8.07 29.26 -15.03
C GLU A 549 7.18 28.02 -15.23
N PHE A 550 6.23 27.78 -14.31
CA PHE A 550 5.31 26.65 -14.46
C PHE A 550 4.21 26.92 -15.48
N PRO A 551 3.72 25.88 -16.17
CA PRO A 551 2.57 26.00 -17.05
C PRO A 551 1.35 26.60 -16.32
N ASP A 552 0.54 27.38 -17.05
CA ASP A 552 -0.68 28.01 -16.51
C ASP A 552 -1.59 27.00 -15.82
N GLU A 553 -1.70 25.79 -16.36
CA GLU A 553 -2.51 24.72 -15.78
C GLU A 553 -2.05 24.34 -14.36
N VAL A 554 -0.74 24.27 -14.11
CA VAL A 554 -0.19 23.99 -12.78
C VAL A 554 -0.52 25.14 -11.83
N ASN A 555 -0.30 26.38 -12.26
CA ASN A 555 -0.59 27.56 -11.46
C ASN A 555 -2.09 27.74 -11.16
N GLN A 556 -2.97 27.33 -12.09
CA GLN A 556 -4.43 27.39 -11.93
C GLN A 556 -4.97 26.32 -10.98
N LYS A 557 -4.31 25.17 -10.87
CA LYS A 557 -4.77 24.04 -10.04
C LYS A 557 -4.30 24.11 -8.58
N ASN A 558 -3.31 24.96 -8.30
CA ASN A 558 -2.64 25.02 -7.02
C ASN A 558 -2.86 26.36 -6.33
N LEU A 559 -3.24 26.32 -5.06
CA LEU A 559 -3.57 27.49 -4.25
C LEU A 559 -2.42 27.82 -3.29
N LEU A 560 -1.94 29.06 -3.31
CA LEU A 560 -1.00 29.57 -2.32
C LEU A 560 -1.75 29.98 -1.06
N LEU A 561 -1.35 29.40 0.08
CA LEU A 561 -1.85 29.75 1.40
C LEU A 561 -0.72 30.35 2.22
N PHE A 562 -0.91 31.57 2.72
CA PHE A 562 -0.04 32.15 3.75
C PHE A 562 -0.57 31.78 5.13
N GLN A 563 0.34 31.63 6.08
CA GLN A 563 -0.02 31.27 7.44
C GLN A 563 -0.93 32.35 8.06
N ASN A 564 -2.00 31.88 8.71
CA ASN A 564 -3.01 32.69 9.38
C ASN A 564 -3.72 33.71 8.46
N GLU A 565 -3.75 33.44 7.15
CA GLU A 565 -4.48 34.25 6.17
C GLU A 565 -5.59 33.43 5.50
N ASP A 566 -6.81 33.96 5.54
CA ASP A 566 -7.96 33.31 4.92
C ASP A 566 -7.91 33.39 3.40
N ARG A 567 -8.11 32.26 2.74
CA ARG A 567 -8.14 32.14 1.28
C ARG A 567 -9.39 31.38 0.81
N GLN A 568 -10.12 31.98 -0.12
CA GLN A 568 -11.33 31.37 -0.68
C GLN A 568 -11.00 30.27 -1.70
N MET A 569 -11.66 29.13 -1.57
CA MET A 569 -11.61 27.98 -2.48
C MET A 569 -13.02 27.44 -2.70
N GLY A 570 -13.67 27.91 -3.76
CA GLY A 570 -15.06 27.54 -4.05
C GLY A 570 -16.00 27.98 -2.92
N GLU A 571 -16.54 27.01 -2.18
CA GLU A 571 -17.47 27.27 -1.05
C GLU A 571 -16.77 27.26 0.32
N TYR A 572 -15.46 27.02 0.36
CA TYR A 572 -14.68 26.96 1.59
C TYR A 572 -13.76 28.18 1.72
N SER A 573 -13.61 28.68 2.93
CA SER A 573 -12.48 29.52 3.34
C SER A 573 -11.42 28.64 3.98
N LEU A 574 -10.19 28.66 3.46
CA LEU A 574 -9.05 27.92 3.99
C LEU A 574 -8.15 28.84 4.79
N ASN A 575 -7.59 28.31 5.87
CA ASN A 575 -6.57 28.99 6.65
C ASN A 575 -5.46 27.99 6.99
N TYR A 576 -4.22 28.29 6.60
CA TYR A 576 -3.06 27.50 6.99
C TYR A 576 -2.60 27.96 8.38
N LYS A 577 -2.73 27.11 9.40
CA LYS A 577 -2.43 27.48 10.79
C LYS A 577 -0.96 27.28 11.20
N GLY A 578 -0.21 26.56 10.37
CA GLY A 578 1.22 26.29 10.59
C GLY A 578 1.56 24.81 10.58
N THR A 579 2.85 24.52 10.73
CA THR A 579 3.40 23.17 10.79
C THR A 579 3.30 22.62 12.21
N ARG A 580 2.91 21.36 12.32
CA ARG A 580 2.70 20.66 13.58
C ARG A 580 3.55 19.39 13.69
N LYS A 581 3.82 18.99 14.94
CA LYS A 581 4.50 17.74 15.31
C LYS A 581 3.61 16.91 16.23
N ARG A 582 3.82 15.58 16.20
CA ARG A 582 3.10 14.64 17.06
C ARG A 582 3.97 14.28 18.27
N ILE A 583 3.39 14.33 19.46
CA ILE A 583 4.11 14.13 20.72
C ILE A 583 3.50 12.95 21.48
N GLU A 584 4.34 12.11 22.06
CA GLU A 584 3.90 11.01 22.91
C GLU A 584 3.18 11.53 24.16
N GLY A 585 2.01 10.98 24.46
CA GLY A 585 1.19 11.41 25.60
C GLY A 585 0.35 12.67 25.35
N PHE A 586 0.56 13.40 24.25
CA PHE A 586 -0.30 14.52 23.86
C PHE A 586 -1.39 14.06 22.86
N PRO A 587 -2.67 14.37 23.07
CA PRO A 587 -3.77 13.83 22.25
C PRO A 587 -3.88 14.48 20.86
N SER A 588 -3.37 15.70 20.68
CA SER A 588 -3.45 16.47 19.43
C SER A 588 -2.05 16.69 18.81
N TYR A 589 -1.97 17.51 17.77
CA TYR A 589 -0.70 17.99 17.22
C TYR A 589 -0.28 19.30 17.87
N VAL A 590 1.03 19.51 18.01
CA VAL A 590 1.62 20.69 18.67
C VAL A 590 2.30 21.57 17.62
N ASN A 591 2.25 22.90 17.75
CA ASN A 591 3.00 23.79 16.85
C ASN A 591 4.49 23.49 16.94
N ILE A 592 5.18 23.47 15.79
CA ILE A 592 6.64 23.33 15.78
C ILE A 592 7.35 24.48 16.52
N HIS A 593 6.76 25.68 16.55
CA HIS A 593 7.30 26.84 17.26
C HIS A 593 7.00 26.85 18.77
N ASP A 594 6.10 25.96 19.24
CA ASP A 594 5.80 25.81 20.67
C ASP A 594 6.73 24.78 21.34
N ILE A 595 7.72 24.25 20.60
CA ILE A 595 8.71 23.27 21.06
C ILE A 595 10.12 23.65 20.62
N ASN A 596 11.11 23.35 21.45
CA ASN A 596 12.53 23.51 21.15
C ASN A 596 13.18 22.14 20.98
N GLN A 597 13.46 21.74 19.74
CA GLN A 597 14.02 20.42 19.45
C GLN A 597 15.47 20.31 19.96
N ILE A 598 15.76 19.25 20.74
CA ILE A 598 17.09 18.97 21.29
C ILE A 598 17.87 18.02 20.36
N ASN A 599 17.19 16.96 19.90
CA ASN A 599 17.74 15.93 19.02
C ASN A 599 16.61 15.35 18.15
N GLU A 600 16.89 14.31 17.38
CA GLU A 600 15.90 13.70 16.48
C GLU A 600 14.59 13.33 17.18
N THR A 601 14.61 12.84 18.42
CA THR A 601 13.39 12.32 19.10
C THR A 601 12.92 13.14 20.27
N GLN A 602 13.73 14.08 20.77
CA GLN A 602 13.45 14.83 21.98
C GLN A 602 13.36 16.32 21.70
N ALA A 603 12.40 16.96 22.34
CA ALA A 603 12.22 18.40 22.36
C ALA A 603 11.90 18.88 23.78
N ILE A 604 11.95 20.19 24.01
CA ILE A 604 11.51 20.84 25.24
C ILE A 604 10.24 21.64 24.92
N ALA A 605 9.23 21.59 25.79
CA ALA A 605 8.08 22.48 25.67
C ALA A 605 8.51 23.95 25.84
N ALA A 606 8.34 24.77 24.81
CA ALA A 606 8.68 26.19 24.89
C ALA A 606 7.60 26.99 25.65
N VAL A 607 6.39 26.45 25.72
CA VAL A 607 5.21 26.99 26.42
C VAL A 607 4.41 25.86 27.10
N ASP A 608 3.48 26.21 27.98
CA ASP A 608 2.52 25.23 28.52
C ASP A 608 1.63 24.67 27.39
N LEU A 609 1.65 23.35 27.21
CA LEU A 609 0.86 22.65 26.19
C LEU A 609 -0.43 22.12 26.81
N SER A 610 -1.55 22.66 26.37
CA SER A 610 -2.88 22.32 26.90
C SER A 610 -3.75 21.57 25.90
N SER A 611 -4.55 20.62 26.36
CA SER A 611 -5.60 19.94 25.60
C SER A 611 -6.91 20.03 26.37
N ASP A 612 -8.01 20.42 25.72
CA ASP A 612 -9.33 20.58 26.35
C ASP A 612 -9.30 21.41 27.65
N GLU A 613 -8.50 22.49 27.66
CA GLU A 613 -8.28 23.41 28.80
C GLU A 613 -7.46 22.82 29.98
N GLU A 614 -6.97 21.58 29.89
CA GLU A 614 -6.01 21.00 30.85
C GLU A 614 -4.58 21.07 30.32
N VAL A 615 -3.65 21.58 31.15
CA VAL A 615 -2.21 21.57 30.83
C VAL A 615 -1.70 20.14 30.94
N VAL A 616 -1.23 19.57 29.82
CA VAL A 616 -0.70 18.21 29.74
C VAL A 616 0.82 18.20 29.95
N PHE A 617 1.52 19.20 29.40
CA PHE A 617 2.95 19.42 29.59
C PHE A 617 3.18 20.88 29.97
N HIS A 618 4.05 21.10 30.95
CA HIS A 618 4.46 22.42 31.36
C HIS A 618 5.65 22.91 30.53
N GLN A 619 5.81 24.22 30.42
CA GLN A 619 7.00 24.85 29.87
C GLN A 619 8.26 24.27 30.54
N GLY A 620 9.23 23.84 29.74
CA GLY A 620 10.45 23.20 30.19
C GLY A 620 10.40 21.67 30.28
N ASP A 621 9.22 21.04 30.16
CA ASP A 621 9.11 19.58 30.14
C ASP A 621 9.79 18.99 28.91
N THR A 622 10.40 17.81 29.08
CA THR A 622 10.97 17.04 27.97
C THR A 622 9.87 16.26 27.25
N LEU A 623 9.81 16.41 25.94
CA LEU A 623 8.82 15.85 25.04
C LEU A 623 9.47 14.78 24.16
N THR A 624 8.73 13.71 23.86
CA THR A 624 9.16 12.67 22.90
C THR A 624 8.34 12.79 21.62
N LEU A 625 9.03 13.04 20.51
CA LEU A 625 8.43 13.17 19.18
C LEU A 625 8.11 11.79 18.61
N ILE A 626 6.87 11.59 18.15
CA ILE A 626 6.47 10.41 17.39
C ILE A 626 6.73 10.68 15.91
N THR A 627 7.48 9.80 15.24
CA THR A 627 7.87 9.95 13.82
C THR A 627 8.44 11.34 13.53
N PRO A 628 9.59 11.70 14.13
CA PRO A 628 10.15 13.05 14.05
C PRO A 628 10.40 13.56 12.63
N GLU A 629 10.64 12.65 11.69
CA GLU A 629 10.78 12.92 10.26
C GLU A 629 9.49 13.44 9.60
N THR A 630 8.33 13.29 10.25
CA THR A 630 7.02 13.68 9.73
C THR A 630 6.63 15.07 10.22
N SER A 631 6.22 15.94 9.29
CA SER A 631 5.64 17.25 9.55
C SER A 631 4.19 17.27 9.09
N TYR A 632 3.29 17.77 9.93
CA TYR A 632 1.84 17.83 9.68
C TYR A 632 1.43 19.27 9.42
N PHE A 633 0.85 19.58 8.26
CA PHE A 633 0.46 20.95 7.91
C PHE A 633 -1.01 21.15 8.22
N GLU A 634 -1.33 21.99 9.21
CA GLU A 634 -2.73 22.19 9.62
C GLU A 634 -3.46 23.16 8.69
N ILE A 635 -4.47 22.65 7.99
CA ILE A 635 -5.31 23.41 7.07
C ILE A 635 -6.75 23.40 7.59
N ALA A 636 -7.21 24.54 8.08
CA ALA A 636 -8.57 24.72 8.55
C ALA A 636 -9.50 25.05 7.37
N TYR A 637 -10.59 24.30 7.23
CA TYR A 637 -11.65 24.51 6.24
C TYR A 637 -12.89 25.05 6.92
N THR A 638 -13.38 26.21 6.49
CA THR A 638 -14.62 26.81 6.99
C THR A 638 -15.64 26.98 5.87
N LYS A 639 -16.86 26.46 6.08
CA LYS A 639 -18.02 26.66 5.19
C LYS A 639 -19.24 27.04 6.02
N GLY A 640 -19.61 28.32 6.02
CA GLY A 640 -20.67 28.85 6.89
C GLY A 640 -20.31 28.61 8.36
N GLU A 641 -21.19 27.95 9.11
CA GLU A 641 -20.96 27.59 10.52
C GLU A 641 -20.19 26.28 10.71
N THR A 642 -19.91 25.52 9.63
CA THR A 642 -19.20 24.26 9.73
C THR A 642 -17.72 24.44 9.46
N SER A 643 -16.88 23.98 10.38
CA SER A 643 -15.42 23.91 10.19
C SER A 643 -14.88 22.49 10.40
N PHE A 644 -13.74 22.21 9.78
CA PHE A 644 -12.95 21.01 10.05
C PHE A 644 -11.50 21.24 9.62
N ASP A 645 -10.58 20.52 10.26
CA ASP A 645 -9.15 20.62 9.96
C ASP A 645 -8.68 19.37 9.22
N LEU A 646 -7.68 19.55 8.37
CA LEU A 646 -6.93 18.49 7.70
C LEU A 646 -5.44 18.70 7.92
N TYR A 647 -4.71 17.59 8.00
CA TYR A 647 -3.29 17.56 8.34
C TYR A 647 -2.48 16.79 7.28
N PRO A 648 -2.43 17.24 6.01
CA PRO A 648 -1.52 16.65 5.03
C PRO A 648 -0.09 16.61 5.57
N THR A 649 0.66 15.57 5.21
CA THR A 649 1.95 15.28 5.82
C THR A 649 3.09 15.34 4.83
N VAL A 650 4.25 15.79 5.30
CA VAL A 650 5.53 15.63 4.60
C VAL A 650 6.50 14.87 5.47
N GLN A 651 7.13 13.84 4.93
CA GLN A 651 8.16 13.06 5.60
C GLN A 651 9.50 13.26 4.91
N ILE A 652 10.53 13.63 5.66
CA ILE A 652 11.87 13.89 5.14
C ILE A 652 12.84 12.92 5.80
N ASN A 653 13.48 12.06 5.01
CA ASN A 653 14.55 11.19 5.47
C ASN A 653 15.86 11.55 4.76
N GLU A 654 16.73 12.25 5.47
CA GLU A 654 18.04 12.69 4.96
C GLU A 654 18.98 11.52 4.67
N LYS A 655 18.95 10.46 5.48
CA LYS A 655 19.78 9.25 5.29
C LYS A 655 19.49 8.56 3.96
N MET A 656 18.26 8.69 3.46
CA MET A 656 17.81 8.16 2.16
C MET A 656 17.74 9.21 1.05
N ASN A 657 17.95 10.50 1.36
CA ASN A 657 17.70 11.63 0.45
C ASN A 657 16.30 11.59 -0.18
N MET A 658 15.27 11.36 0.65
CA MET A 658 13.89 11.19 0.21
C MET A 658 12.94 12.16 0.94
N THR A 659 12.09 12.83 0.16
CA THR A 659 10.97 13.63 0.66
C THR A 659 9.66 13.10 0.11
N VAL A 660 8.73 12.80 1.01
CA VAL A 660 7.45 12.15 0.70
C VAL A 660 6.31 13.05 1.11
N PHE A 661 5.44 13.38 0.16
CA PHE A 661 4.22 14.15 0.39
C PHE A 661 3.03 13.19 0.39
N SER A 662 2.20 13.27 1.43
CA SER A 662 0.97 12.48 1.54
C SER A 662 -0.22 13.39 1.83
N PRO A 663 -1.38 13.15 1.18
CA PRO A 663 -2.57 13.94 1.43
C PRO A 663 -3.23 13.58 2.77
N ASP A 664 -4.12 14.45 3.24
CA ASP A 664 -5.15 14.09 4.22
C ASP A 664 -6.53 14.18 3.57
N ILE A 665 -7.47 13.34 4.02
CA ILE A 665 -8.72 13.05 3.33
C ILE A 665 -9.92 13.31 4.26
N LYS A 666 -10.72 14.33 3.92
CA LYS A 666 -12.05 14.47 4.52
C LYS A 666 -13.04 13.56 3.81
N ARG A 667 -13.40 12.47 4.48
CA ARG A 667 -14.40 11.51 3.98
C ARG A 667 -15.82 12.00 4.21
N LYS A 668 -16.65 12.00 3.16
CA LYS A 668 -18.10 12.26 3.26
C LYS A 668 -18.87 11.16 2.54
N LEU A 669 -20.18 11.06 2.80
CA LEU A 669 -21.02 10.03 2.18
C LEU A 669 -21.01 10.09 0.64
N GLY A 670 -21.06 11.30 0.07
CA GLY A 670 -21.16 11.50 -1.38
C GLY A 670 -19.82 11.70 -2.11
N PHE A 671 -18.77 12.11 -1.43
CA PHE A 671 -17.44 12.36 -2.00
C PHE A 671 -16.37 12.38 -0.91
N ASP A 672 -15.13 12.15 -1.31
CA ASP A 672 -13.97 12.40 -0.46
C ASP A 672 -13.22 13.63 -0.97
N LEU A 673 -12.81 14.50 -0.05
CA LEU A 673 -12.00 15.70 -0.33
C LEU A 673 -10.56 15.43 0.08
N TYR A 674 -9.69 15.40 -0.92
CA TYR A 674 -8.24 15.28 -0.78
C TYR A 674 -7.63 16.65 -0.60
N THR A 675 -6.68 16.74 0.31
CA THR A 675 -5.90 17.95 0.54
C THR A 675 -4.43 17.57 0.54
N HIS A 676 -3.66 18.16 -0.36
CA HIS A 676 -2.27 17.79 -0.61
C HIS A 676 -1.39 19.04 -0.58
N VAL A 677 -0.33 19.03 0.23
CA VAL A 677 0.72 20.05 0.19
C VAL A 677 1.69 19.68 -0.92
N ARG A 678 1.79 20.50 -1.97
CA ARG A 678 2.70 20.27 -3.10
C ARG A 678 4.12 20.72 -2.80
N THR A 679 4.26 21.79 -2.03
CA THR A 679 5.55 22.34 -1.58
C THR A 679 5.32 23.31 -0.43
N PHE A 680 6.41 23.57 0.30
CA PHE A 680 6.51 24.48 1.45
C PHE A 680 7.95 25.07 1.45
N PRO A 681 8.19 26.18 2.16
CA PRO A 681 9.53 26.75 2.33
C PRO A 681 10.53 25.72 2.86
N ASP A 682 11.77 25.79 2.36
CA ASP A 682 12.87 25.01 2.92
C ASP A 682 13.16 25.49 4.36
N PRO A 683 13.01 24.62 5.38
CA PRO A 683 13.24 25.01 6.77
C PRO A 683 14.68 25.48 7.06
N ASP A 684 15.65 25.03 6.26
CA ASP A 684 17.08 25.33 6.45
C ASP A 684 17.52 26.60 5.70
N GLN A 685 16.63 27.21 4.90
CA GLN A 685 16.94 28.42 4.17
C GLN A 685 17.00 29.62 5.12
N GLU A 686 18.08 30.42 5.04
CA GLU A 686 18.19 31.67 5.79
C GLU A 686 17.00 32.59 5.50
N THR A 687 16.37 33.08 6.56
CA THR A 687 15.23 34.00 6.45
C THR A 687 15.69 35.37 5.99
N ASP A 688 15.20 35.81 4.84
CA ASP A 688 15.44 37.17 4.34
C ASP A 688 14.58 38.18 5.12
N TRP A 689 15.25 39.03 5.90
CA TRP A 689 14.62 40.10 6.67
C TRP A 689 14.69 41.44 5.94
N SER A 690 13.62 42.23 6.02
CA SER A 690 13.61 43.62 5.56
C SER A 690 14.66 44.46 6.30
N GLU A 691 14.96 45.64 5.74
CA GLU A 691 15.66 46.68 6.50
C GLU A 691 14.91 47.00 7.81
N THR A 692 15.66 47.34 8.86
CA THR A 692 15.11 47.61 10.18
C THR A 692 14.37 48.94 10.19
N GLU A 693 13.07 48.90 10.39
CA GLU A 693 12.24 50.09 10.65
C GLU A 693 12.30 50.42 12.15
N ILE A 694 12.60 51.68 12.50
CA ILE A 694 12.70 52.10 13.90
C ILE A 694 11.44 52.86 14.28
N ILE A 695 10.71 52.32 15.27
CA ILE A 695 9.49 52.90 15.82
C ILE A 695 9.80 53.44 17.21
N THR A 696 9.43 54.68 17.48
CA THR A 696 9.52 55.26 18.83
C THR A 696 8.16 55.17 19.51
N THR A 697 8.10 54.61 20.72
CA THR A 697 6.85 54.38 21.47
C THR A 697 7.07 54.55 22.98
N GLN A 698 5.98 54.71 23.73
CA GLN A 698 5.95 54.69 25.20
C GLN A 698 5.21 53.44 25.72
N LEU A 699 5.27 53.22 27.04
CA LEU A 699 4.46 52.18 27.69
C LEU A 699 2.97 52.39 27.40
N ASP A 700 2.27 51.30 27.09
CA ASP A 700 0.84 51.25 26.74
C ASP A 700 0.41 52.07 25.51
N GLU A 701 1.37 52.59 24.73
CA GLU A 701 1.10 53.29 23.48
C GLU A 701 1.03 52.28 22.31
N PRO A 702 -0.06 52.26 21.52
CA PRO A 702 -0.17 51.35 20.38
C PRO A 702 0.70 51.83 19.20
N PHE A 703 1.39 50.90 18.57
CA PHE A 703 2.16 51.13 17.35
C PHE A 703 1.94 50.02 16.32
N PHE A 704 2.25 50.29 15.05
CA PHE A 704 2.02 49.33 13.96
C PHE A 704 3.27 48.50 13.68
N VAL A 705 3.08 47.19 13.56
CA VAL A 705 4.12 46.23 13.25
C VAL A 705 3.62 45.35 12.12
N ASN A 706 4.12 45.58 10.90
CA ASN A 706 3.54 45.03 9.69
C ASN A 706 2.05 45.43 9.55
N ASP A 707 1.12 44.49 9.41
CA ASP A 707 -0.33 44.74 9.38
C ASP A 707 -0.98 44.65 10.77
N PHE A 708 -0.19 44.54 11.84
CA PHE A 708 -0.67 44.28 13.20
C PHE A 708 -0.50 45.48 14.12
N VAL A 709 -1.30 45.51 15.18
CA VAL A 709 -1.17 46.49 16.28
C VAL A 709 -0.39 45.84 17.41
N ALA A 710 0.70 46.49 17.81
CA ALA A 710 1.52 46.10 18.94
C ALA A 710 1.42 47.12 20.07
N THR A 711 1.68 46.68 21.30
CA THR A 711 1.71 47.53 22.49
C THR A 711 2.85 47.08 23.39
N LEU A 712 3.67 48.03 23.83
CA LEU A 712 4.71 47.78 24.82
C LEU A 712 4.07 47.81 26.21
N GLU A 713 3.82 46.64 26.80
CA GLU A 713 3.08 46.53 28.06
C GLU A 713 4.00 46.69 29.27
N LYS A 714 5.24 46.22 29.16
CA LYS A 714 6.17 46.21 30.30
C LYS A 714 7.61 46.31 29.83
N VAL A 715 8.44 47.00 30.62
CA VAL A 715 9.89 46.96 30.49
C VAL A 715 10.47 46.74 31.87
N GLN A 716 11.22 45.66 32.06
CA GLN A 716 11.74 45.27 33.35
C GLN A 716 13.20 44.83 33.28
N ARG A 717 13.97 45.12 34.34
CA ARG A 717 15.31 44.57 34.51
C ARG A 717 15.20 43.09 34.90
N VAL A 718 15.97 42.24 34.25
CA VAL A 718 16.13 40.83 34.62
C VAL A 718 17.54 40.59 35.18
N THR A 719 17.63 39.73 36.18
CA THR A 719 18.90 39.39 36.88
C THR A 719 19.51 38.09 36.38
N GLU A 720 18.73 37.27 35.68
CA GLU A 720 19.13 36.00 35.09
C GLU A 720 18.60 35.95 33.65
N LEU A 721 19.41 35.43 32.73
CA LEU A 721 19.06 35.19 31.34
C LEU A 721 19.59 33.80 30.97
N ASP A 722 18.73 32.94 30.43
CA ASP A 722 19.13 31.57 30.08
C ASP A 722 20.34 31.56 29.15
N GLY A 723 21.36 30.79 29.53
CA GLY A 723 22.63 30.70 28.79
C GLY A 723 23.60 31.89 28.96
N LEU A 724 23.25 32.94 29.73
CA LEU A 724 24.12 34.11 29.93
C LEU A 724 24.27 34.50 31.40
N THR A 725 25.47 34.34 31.96
CA THR A 725 25.80 34.82 33.30
C THR A 725 26.05 36.34 33.30
N LEU A 726 25.30 37.07 34.12
CA LEU A 726 25.44 38.51 34.35
C LEU A 726 26.29 38.76 35.59
N GLY A 727 27.34 39.58 35.47
CA GLY A 727 28.22 39.97 36.58
C GLY A 727 27.72 41.18 37.37
N GLU A 728 28.42 41.54 38.45
CA GLU A 728 28.19 42.81 39.15
C GLU A 728 28.46 44.00 38.23
N GLY A 729 27.40 44.69 37.79
CA GLY A 729 27.46 45.83 36.89
C GLY A 729 26.79 45.61 35.53
N ASP A 730 26.48 44.35 35.19
CA ASP A 730 25.73 44.04 33.98
C ASP A 730 24.22 44.32 34.18
N VAL A 731 23.55 44.71 33.09
CA VAL A 731 22.12 45.04 33.09
C VAL A 731 21.48 44.37 31.89
N ALA A 732 20.52 43.48 32.11
CA ALA A 732 19.65 42.98 31.05
C ALA A 732 18.23 43.54 31.28
N ILE A 733 17.62 44.07 30.23
CA ILE A 733 16.28 44.64 30.25
C ILE A 733 15.43 43.84 29.27
N LYS A 734 14.33 43.28 29.76
CA LYS A 734 13.32 42.59 28.97
C LYS A 734 12.17 43.54 28.66
N ALA A 735 11.69 43.54 27.42
CA ALA A 735 10.50 44.29 27.02
C ALA A 735 9.38 43.31 26.64
N ASP A 736 8.22 43.42 27.28
CA ASP A 736 7.04 42.62 26.99
C ASP A 736 6.20 43.38 25.94
N ILE A 737 6.27 42.95 24.69
CA ILE A 737 5.55 43.56 23.56
C ILE A 737 4.42 42.62 23.15
N ARG A 738 3.17 43.02 23.39
CA ARG A 738 2.01 42.27 22.93
C ARG A 738 1.66 42.68 21.51
N VAL A 739 1.61 41.73 20.58
CA VAL A 739 1.19 41.92 19.19
C VAL A 739 -0.15 41.24 18.96
N LYS A 740 -1.16 42.01 18.56
CA LYS A 740 -2.51 41.48 18.29
C LYS A 740 -2.54 40.81 16.93
N GLY A 741 -2.53 39.48 16.92
CA GLY A 741 -2.72 38.69 15.70
C GLY A 741 -4.18 38.49 15.35
N SER A 742 -4.43 37.84 14.21
CA SER A 742 -5.80 37.55 13.74
C SER A 742 -6.51 36.49 14.59
N ASP A 743 -5.76 35.49 15.08
CA ASP A 743 -6.30 34.33 15.81
C ASP A 743 -6.01 34.36 17.31
N ARG A 744 -4.82 34.82 17.69
CA ARG A 744 -4.36 34.96 19.08
C ARG A 744 -3.49 36.20 19.23
N ASP A 745 -3.35 36.65 20.47
CA ASP A 745 -2.33 37.63 20.83
C ASP A 745 -0.99 36.92 21.03
N TYR A 746 0.08 37.56 20.56
CA TYR A 746 1.45 37.08 20.69
C TYR A 746 2.20 37.96 21.67
N LEU A 747 3.03 37.37 22.51
CA LEU A 747 3.94 38.09 23.39
C LEU A 747 5.36 37.92 22.84
N ALA A 748 6.00 39.04 22.50
CA ALA A 748 7.43 39.07 22.18
C ALA A 748 8.21 39.67 23.34
N GLU A 749 9.36 39.06 23.65
CA GLU A 749 10.20 39.37 24.79
C GLU A 749 11.66 39.72 24.40
N PRO A 750 11.92 40.73 23.56
CA PRO A 750 13.29 41.10 23.22
C PRO A 750 14.07 41.65 24.42
N TYR A 751 15.40 41.46 24.42
CA TYR A 751 16.30 41.89 25.48
C TYR A 751 17.30 42.94 25.02
N TYR A 752 17.48 43.98 25.84
CA TYR A 752 18.59 44.92 25.76
C TYR A 752 19.60 44.59 26.86
N ILE A 753 20.81 44.21 26.49
CA ILE A 753 21.84 43.73 27.42
C ILE A 753 23.01 44.70 27.42
N ILE A 754 23.43 45.15 28.59
CA ILE A 754 24.67 45.89 28.81
C ILE A 754 25.58 44.97 29.61
N LYS A 755 26.62 44.46 28.96
CA LYS A 755 27.62 43.58 29.58
C LYS A 755 29.02 44.11 29.30
N ASN A 756 29.85 44.27 30.34
CA ASN A 756 31.20 44.85 30.21
C ASN A 756 31.23 46.20 29.46
N ASN A 757 30.24 47.07 29.71
CA ASN A 757 30.08 48.37 29.04
C ASN A 757 29.86 48.28 27.51
N GLN A 758 29.43 47.12 26.99
CA GLN A 758 28.99 46.93 25.61
C GLN A 758 27.50 46.59 25.58
N ALA A 759 26.78 47.19 24.62
CA ALA A 759 25.38 46.87 24.38
C ALA A 759 25.26 45.68 23.42
N GLY A 760 24.48 44.67 23.81
CA GLY A 760 24.04 43.56 22.99
C GLY A 760 22.51 43.56 22.91
N LEU A 761 21.99 43.23 21.73
CA LEU A 761 20.55 43.19 21.47
C LEU A 761 20.17 41.73 21.20
N LEU A 762 19.23 41.19 21.96
CA LEU A 762 18.61 39.91 21.67
C LEU A 762 17.20 40.19 21.13
N SER A 763 17.02 39.97 19.84
CA SER A 763 15.71 40.12 19.20
C SER A 763 14.82 38.93 19.52
N ASP A 764 13.51 39.14 19.52
CA ASP A 764 12.53 38.06 19.57
C ASP A 764 11.75 37.98 18.25
N ILE A 765 11.40 36.78 17.83
CA ILE A 765 10.80 36.49 16.51
C ILE A 765 9.42 35.87 16.71
N ILE A 766 8.40 36.53 16.15
CA ILE A 766 7.06 35.95 16.04
C ILE A 766 6.93 35.36 14.63
N HIS A 767 7.28 34.08 14.49
CA HIS A 767 7.25 33.35 13.21
C HIS A 767 5.87 33.41 12.54
N ASP A 768 4.79 33.19 13.30
CA ASP A 768 3.39 33.21 12.81
C ASP A 768 2.97 34.55 12.15
N LEU A 769 3.67 35.65 12.45
CA LEU A 769 3.40 36.99 11.90
C LEU A 769 4.48 37.48 10.92
N GLY A 770 5.60 36.76 10.80
CA GLY A 770 6.76 37.18 10.00
C GLY A 770 7.44 38.45 10.55
N VAL A 771 7.50 38.59 11.87
CA VAL A 771 7.98 39.81 12.54
C VAL A 771 9.13 39.49 13.49
N LYS A 772 10.20 40.29 13.41
CA LYS A 772 11.29 40.31 14.40
C LYS A 772 11.32 41.65 15.11
N LEU A 773 11.24 41.60 16.43
CA LEU A 773 11.22 42.77 17.30
C LEU A 773 12.53 42.87 18.07
N THR A 774 13.11 44.07 18.08
CA THR A 774 14.36 44.35 18.79
C THR A 774 14.19 45.65 19.57
N ILE A 775 14.49 45.66 20.86
CA ILE A 775 14.61 46.92 21.60
C ILE A 775 15.98 47.53 21.28
N THR A 776 16.01 48.63 20.53
CA THR A 776 17.26 49.21 20.00
C THR A 776 17.81 50.33 20.86
N GLU A 777 16.95 51.10 21.53
CA GLU A 777 17.33 52.19 22.40
C GLU A 777 16.28 52.39 23.50
N ILE A 778 16.76 52.78 24.68
CA ILE A 778 15.94 53.13 25.84
C ILE A 778 16.36 54.54 26.25
N ASP A 779 15.43 55.50 26.22
CA ASP A 779 15.67 56.86 26.71
C ASP A 779 14.94 57.10 28.05
N PRO A 780 15.67 57.03 29.19
CA PRO A 780 15.07 57.23 30.50
C PRO A 780 14.57 58.65 30.75
N LYS A 781 15.02 59.66 29.97
CA LYS A 781 14.64 61.06 30.18
C LYS A 781 13.28 61.39 29.59
N SER A 782 12.99 60.84 28.41
CA SER A 782 11.72 61.03 27.71
C SER A 782 10.71 59.90 27.98
N ASN A 783 11.12 58.86 28.72
CA ASN A 783 10.34 57.64 28.96
C ASN A 783 9.88 56.99 27.64
N SER A 784 10.76 57.02 26.62
CA SER A 784 10.49 56.48 25.28
C SER A 784 11.46 55.35 24.92
N PHE A 785 10.98 54.45 24.08
CA PHE A 785 11.67 53.24 23.65
C PHE A 785 11.71 53.21 22.13
N LYS A 786 12.86 52.85 21.55
CA LYS A 786 12.98 52.60 20.11
C LYS A 786 12.93 51.11 19.84
N ILE A 787 11.90 50.68 19.13
CA ILE A 787 11.69 49.29 18.72
C ILE A 787 12.11 49.18 17.25
N GLY A 788 13.13 48.38 17.00
CA GLY A 788 13.51 47.92 15.67
C GLY A 788 12.57 46.81 15.23
N VAL A 789 11.96 46.99 14.06
CA VAL A 789 11.04 46.05 13.43
C VAL A 789 11.66 45.60 12.12
N ASN A 790 11.91 44.30 11.98
CA ASN A 790 12.19 43.68 10.70
C ASN A 790 11.01 42.78 10.31
N LYS A 791 10.71 42.76 9.02
CA LYS A 791 9.58 42.00 8.45
C LYS A 791 10.13 40.96 7.50
N THR A 792 9.47 39.81 7.43
CA THR A 792 9.74 38.78 6.43
C THR A 792 8.43 38.26 5.87
N GLN A 793 8.53 37.48 4.81
CA GLN A 793 7.39 36.79 4.22
C GLN A 793 6.85 35.77 5.25
N LYS A 794 5.53 35.79 5.50
CA LYS A 794 4.89 34.74 6.32
C LYS A 794 5.13 33.38 5.69
N ASP A 795 5.23 32.35 6.52
CA ASP A 795 5.24 30.97 6.08
C ASP A 795 4.06 30.68 5.16
N TRP A 796 4.28 29.77 4.21
CA TRP A 796 3.29 29.47 3.20
C TRP A 796 3.33 28.00 2.79
N VAL A 797 2.25 27.56 2.16
CA VAL A 797 2.18 26.26 1.50
C VAL A 797 1.49 26.40 0.15
N ILE A 798 1.91 25.58 -0.81
CA ILE A 798 1.15 25.39 -2.05
C ILE A 798 0.27 24.16 -1.88
N LEU A 799 -1.03 24.35 -2.04
CA LEU A 799 -2.06 23.35 -1.80
C LEU A 799 -2.72 22.91 -3.11
N GLU A 800 -2.92 21.61 -3.27
CA GLU A 800 -3.87 21.04 -4.22
C GLU A 800 -4.99 20.32 -3.48
N ALA A 801 -6.23 20.57 -3.86
CA ALA A 801 -7.39 19.88 -3.30
C ALA A 801 -8.23 19.24 -4.41
N VAL A 802 -8.61 17.97 -4.20
CA VAL A 802 -9.30 17.15 -5.20
C VAL A 802 -10.54 16.48 -4.60
N GLU A 803 -11.68 16.61 -5.25
CA GLU A 803 -12.89 15.87 -4.88
C GLU A 803 -13.02 14.60 -5.71
N LYS A 804 -13.20 13.46 -5.03
CA LYS A 804 -13.47 12.14 -5.63
C LYS A 804 -14.91 11.69 -5.30
N PRO A 805 -15.86 11.83 -6.24
CA PRO A 805 -17.26 11.54 -5.96
C PRO A 805 -17.56 10.04 -5.90
N MET A 806 -18.49 9.65 -5.03
CA MET A 806 -19.06 8.30 -4.93
C MET A 806 -18.05 7.14 -4.75
N ILE A 807 -16.85 7.44 -4.28
CA ILE A 807 -15.83 6.43 -3.98
C ILE A 807 -16.32 5.39 -2.96
N ASN A 808 -17.19 5.76 -2.03
CA ASN A 808 -17.77 4.81 -1.07
C ASN A 808 -18.50 3.64 -1.75
N ILE A 809 -19.02 3.81 -2.97
CA ILE A 809 -19.64 2.72 -3.73
C ILE A 809 -18.60 1.64 -4.08
N LEU A 810 -17.36 2.04 -4.38
CA LEU A 810 -16.24 1.12 -4.63
C LEU A 810 -15.92 0.29 -3.39
N TRP A 811 -15.79 0.95 -2.24
CA TRP A 811 -15.44 0.29 -0.97
C TRP A 811 -16.57 -0.60 -0.45
N ILE A 812 -17.82 -0.16 -0.53
CA ILE A 812 -18.97 -1.00 -0.19
C ILE A 812 -19.07 -2.19 -1.16
N GLY A 813 -18.86 -1.97 -2.45
CA GLY A 813 -18.83 -3.03 -3.46
C GLY A 813 -17.78 -4.10 -3.15
N THR A 814 -16.60 -3.68 -2.69
CA THR A 814 -15.53 -4.57 -2.21
C THR A 814 -16.00 -5.45 -1.05
N LEU A 815 -16.60 -4.85 -0.02
CA LEU A 815 -17.12 -5.60 1.14
C LEU A 815 -18.23 -6.59 0.74
N VAL A 816 -19.17 -6.15 -0.12
CA VAL A 816 -20.24 -7.00 -0.65
C VAL A 816 -19.66 -8.17 -1.44
N MET A 817 -18.64 -7.92 -2.27
CA MET A 817 -17.97 -8.98 -3.02
C MET A 817 -17.38 -10.05 -2.09
N VAL A 818 -16.66 -9.62 -1.05
CA VAL A 818 -16.03 -10.49 -0.05
C VAL A 818 -17.07 -11.33 0.70
N ILE A 819 -18.18 -10.72 1.12
CA ILE A 819 -19.30 -11.44 1.78
C ILE A 819 -19.83 -12.55 0.87
N GLY A 820 -20.01 -12.26 -0.43
CA GLY A 820 -20.45 -13.26 -1.40
C GLY A 820 -19.49 -14.45 -1.52
N PHE A 821 -18.17 -14.19 -1.52
CA PHE A 821 -17.15 -15.23 -1.53
C PHE A 821 -17.19 -16.08 -0.25
N ILE A 822 -17.33 -15.46 0.93
CA ILE A 822 -17.42 -16.17 2.21
C ILE A 822 -18.62 -17.12 2.21
N ILE A 823 -19.79 -16.68 1.74
CA ILE A 823 -20.98 -17.53 1.60
C ILE A 823 -20.71 -18.69 0.63
N ALA A 824 -20.02 -18.44 -0.49
CA ALA A 824 -19.68 -19.49 -1.45
C ALA A 824 -18.69 -20.52 -0.88
N ILE A 825 -17.65 -20.07 -0.16
CA ILE A 825 -16.64 -20.90 0.49
C ILE A 825 -17.28 -21.78 1.56
N THR A 826 -18.04 -21.19 2.48
CA THR A 826 -18.71 -21.92 3.58
C THR A 826 -19.65 -23.01 3.05
N ARG A 827 -20.45 -22.71 2.01
CA ARG A 827 -21.28 -23.72 1.34
C ARG A 827 -20.44 -24.87 0.77
N ARG A 828 -19.40 -24.55 -0.01
CA ARG A 828 -18.58 -25.57 -0.70
C ARG A 828 -17.78 -26.42 0.28
N TYR A 829 -17.26 -25.81 1.34
CA TYR A 829 -16.61 -26.53 2.42
C TYR A 829 -17.59 -27.46 3.15
N GLY A 830 -18.82 -27.01 3.42
CA GLY A 830 -19.87 -27.86 3.97
C GLY A 830 -20.23 -29.06 3.07
N GLU A 831 -20.24 -28.88 1.74
CA GLU A 831 -20.43 -29.97 0.76
C GLU A 831 -19.26 -30.98 0.81
N PHE A 832 -18.02 -30.50 0.94
CA PHE A 832 -16.82 -31.31 1.08
C PHE A 832 -16.88 -32.16 2.37
N VAL A 833 -17.10 -31.54 3.53
CA VAL A 833 -17.17 -32.24 4.82
C VAL A 833 -18.24 -33.33 4.83
N LYS A 834 -19.43 -33.03 4.29
CA LYS A 834 -20.54 -34.02 4.20
C LYS A 834 -20.20 -35.23 3.36
N MET A 835 -19.27 -35.12 2.43
CA MET A 835 -18.95 -36.17 1.48
C MET A 835 -17.73 -36.97 1.90
N LYS A 836 -16.75 -36.32 2.52
CA LYS A 836 -15.73 -36.99 3.35
C LYS A 836 -16.38 -37.89 4.41
N ALA A 837 -17.42 -37.41 5.10
CA ALA A 837 -18.18 -38.22 6.05
C ALA A 837 -18.88 -39.44 5.40
N LYS A 838 -19.14 -39.41 4.09
CA LYS A 838 -19.73 -40.51 3.32
C LYS A 838 -18.68 -41.47 2.74
N GLY A 839 -17.39 -41.29 3.04
CA GLY A 839 -16.29 -42.10 2.49
C GLY A 839 -16.07 -41.89 0.99
N LEU A 840 -16.59 -40.80 0.42
CA LEU A 840 -16.42 -40.45 -0.99
C LEU A 840 -15.17 -39.58 -1.22
N GLU A 841 -14.40 -39.29 -0.17
CA GLU A 841 -13.15 -38.50 -0.15
C GLU A 841 -12.17 -38.93 0.93
#